data_AF-A0A7Y3PH06-F1
#
_entry.id   AF-A0A7Y3PH06-F1
#
_cell.length_a   1.000
_cell.length_b   1.000
_cell.length_c   1.000
_cell.angle_alpha   90.00
_cell.angle_beta   90.00
_cell.angle_gamma   90.00
#
_symmetry.space_group_name_H-M   'P 1'
#
loop_
_entity.id
_entity.type
_entity.pdbx_description
1 polymer ?
#
loop_
_entity_poly.entity_id
_entity_poly.type
_entity_poly.pdbx_seq_one_letter_code
_entity_poly.pdbx_strand_id
1 'polypeptide(L)'
;MDMFLNHGPDLHSRLIRPPVVKPAPMIKVAVLIKQVPSISDLRLNPDGTLDRESAGREMNPHCRRALGKGLEIAEEYGGTTTVFTLGPPAAEEVLHQAIAAGASRAIHISDPLLKGADTYLTARYLSRALAIEGPFDLILMGRNSIDSDTGQVGPQLAEFLGLDFLRGAISLQIRGTSAEVSTEESGPTVTEVRQMPLVISCAERLCDPVRFIDSLPDLDPELLVTHTLERLGVVKGGAPRSLTTVSQIKEHRTDRLRHRLVGSTSEIAEELTRFLIERGAVATCRAGALPESSMQISAVPEPTATAQGKDTRNVDDTQLNPDVKLKAGDRYLMLVDIEQPNQTGALIGTIGQLADGVDAYVDAIVVGRSDDDLNKLLQNVRVCRSIQTIDRNPRTVSEFISTEVDLQQPKAIFAASSVLATEALARVSARHGFGMVADAIGVEIVKDRIVGLKPAFGGTTVAEILCESPTSVFTLRLAPTSRLSKVGEGIADPQQSQSGASGLAALHSAEVVIGVGMGVALADYERLEPLRKVLQAEYAATRKVTDRGHLDRLRQVGVTGTFLLSNLYFAIGISGKLNHTIGLSRVGTVVAINPDPSAPIFENSDFSIVADYRVVLPAIVASLETALNSQAPPSELDTVSLL
;
A
#
# COMPACT_ATOMS: atom_id res chain seq x y z
N MET A 1 -59.87 -57.73 18.22
CA MET A 1 -59.43 -57.56 16.83
C MET A 1 -59.09 -56.10 16.66
N ASP A 2 -57.81 -55.82 16.93
CA ASP A 2 -56.98 -54.66 16.63
C ASP A 2 -57.64 -53.34 16.21
N MET A 3 -57.30 -52.25 16.92
CA MET A 3 -56.12 -51.41 16.65
C MET A 3 -56.39 -49.91 16.94
N PHE A 4 -55.34 -49.25 17.44
CA PHE A 4 -55.09 -47.79 17.48
C PHE A 4 -55.81 -46.93 18.54
N LEU A 5 -55.13 -46.71 19.67
CA LEU A 5 -54.22 -45.58 19.94
C LEU A 5 -54.27 -45.25 21.44
N ASN A 6 -53.13 -45.48 22.09
CA ASN A 6 -53.00 -45.46 23.54
C ASN A 6 -52.75 -44.04 24.06
N HIS A 7 -53.31 -43.80 25.24
CA HIS A 7 -53.23 -42.59 26.03
C HIS A 7 -51.83 -42.28 26.56
N GLY A 8 -51.51 -40.99 26.59
CA GLY A 8 -51.30 -40.27 27.84
C GLY A 8 -49.91 -40.34 28.52
N PRO A 9 -49.67 -39.43 29.48
CA PRO A 9 -48.34 -38.95 29.86
C PRO A 9 -47.85 -39.51 31.22
N ASP A 10 -46.55 -39.29 31.45
CA ASP A 10 -45.95 -38.67 32.65
C ASP A 10 -44.87 -39.44 33.44
N LEU A 11 -43.87 -38.64 33.86
CA LEU A 11 -42.85 -38.81 34.92
C LEU A 11 -41.82 -39.96 34.89
N HIS A 12 -40.54 -39.60 34.65
CA HIS A 12 -39.48 -39.62 35.71
C HIS A 12 -38.10 -39.15 35.21
N SER A 13 -37.65 -38.00 35.76
CA SER A 13 -36.28 -37.66 36.20
C SER A 13 -35.05 -38.14 35.39
N ARG A 14 -34.35 -37.19 34.75
CA ARG A 14 -32.91 -36.92 34.97
C ARG A 14 -32.58 -35.52 34.47
N LEU A 15 -32.37 -34.62 35.43
CA LEU A 15 -31.73 -33.33 35.24
C LEU A 15 -30.37 -33.56 34.55
N ILE A 16 -30.31 -33.40 33.23
CA ILE A 16 -29.05 -33.04 32.59
C ILE A 16 -28.86 -31.57 32.96
N ARG A 17 -28.12 -31.33 34.05
CA ARG A 17 -27.52 -30.02 34.25
C ARG A 17 -26.77 -29.71 32.95
N PRO A 18 -26.97 -28.53 32.33
CA PRO A 18 -26.08 -28.13 31.24
C PRO A 18 -24.66 -28.32 31.75
N PRO A 19 -23.71 -28.77 30.89
CA PRO A 19 -22.33 -28.88 31.33
C PRO A 19 -21.99 -27.56 32.01
N VAL A 20 -21.53 -27.63 33.25
CA VAL A 20 -20.94 -26.47 33.92
C VAL A 20 -19.77 -26.12 33.03
N VAL A 21 -20.00 -25.21 32.09
CA VAL A 21 -18.96 -24.50 31.38
C VAL A 21 -18.21 -23.86 32.52
N LYS A 22 -17.04 -24.41 32.87
CA LYS A 22 -16.08 -23.68 33.68
C LYS A 22 -16.03 -22.29 33.02
N PRO A 23 -16.31 -21.19 33.74
CA PRO A 23 -16.20 -19.88 33.12
C PRO A 23 -14.83 -19.84 32.46
N ALA A 24 -14.81 -19.64 31.13
CA ALA A 24 -13.57 -19.35 30.46
C ALA A 24 -12.92 -18.20 31.23
N PRO A 25 -11.59 -18.20 31.42
CA PRO A 25 -10.94 -17.06 32.06
C PRO A 25 -11.40 -15.79 31.34
N MET A 26 -11.83 -14.79 32.11
CA MET A 26 -12.34 -13.52 31.58
C MET A 26 -11.29 -12.93 30.63
N ILE A 27 -11.67 -12.74 29.36
CA ILE A 27 -10.71 -12.30 28.34
C ILE A 27 -10.36 -10.83 28.50
N LYS A 28 -9.08 -10.47 28.42
CA LYS A 28 -8.61 -9.09 28.45
C LYS A 28 -8.16 -8.67 27.07
N VAL A 29 -8.88 -7.73 26.47
CA VAL A 29 -8.58 -7.20 25.14
C VAL A 29 -7.99 -5.80 25.25
N ALA A 30 -6.81 -5.60 24.66
CA ALA A 30 -6.28 -4.28 24.37
C ALA A 30 -6.65 -3.88 22.94
N VAL A 31 -7.13 -2.66 22.73
CA VAL A 31 -7.41 -2.12 21.39
C VAL A 31 -6.60 -0.87 21.16
N LEU A 32 -5.74 -0.86 20.14
CA LEU A 32 -4.92 0.29 19.77
C LEU A 32 -5.62 1.08 18.66
N ILE A 33 -5.93 2.34 18.95
CA ILE A 33 -6.64 3.24 18.05
C ILE A 33 -5.76 4.43 17.67
N LYS A 34 -6.06 5.05 16.52
CA LYS A 34 -5.37 6.24 16.02
C LYS A 34 -6.40 7.26 15.54
N GLN A 35 -6.22 8.53 15.89
CA GLN A 35 -6.93 9.65 15.29
C GLN A 35 -6.24 10.04 13.97
N VAL A 36 -7.01 10.20 12.91
CA VAL A 36 -6.56 10.57 11.56
C VAL A 36 -7.36 11.77 11.05
N PRO A 37 -6.86 12.53 10.06
CA PRO A 37 -7.65 13.55 9.39
C PRO A 37 -8.88 12.93 8.70
N SER A 38 -10.04 13.57 8.85
CA SER A 38 -11.27 13.26 8.11
C SER A 38 -11.08 13.65 6.66
N ILE A 39 -10.98 12.63 5.80
CA ILE A 39 -10.85 12.83 4.35
C ILE A 39 -12.13 13.46 3.77
N SER A 40 -13.27 13.27 4.44
CA SER A 40 -14.58 13.82 4.08
C SER A 40 -14.62 15.35 4.14
N ASP A 41 -13.81 15.95 5.01
CA ASP A 41 -13.85 17.37 5.36
C ASP A 41 -12.67 18.18 4.76
N LEU A 42 -11.84 17.55 3.92
CA LEU A 42 -10.74 18.22 3.25
C LEU A 42 -11.25 19.30 2.29
N ARG A 43 -11.06 20.56 2.67
CA ARG A 43 -11.31 21.73 1.81
C ARG A 43 -10.02 22.18 1.14
N LEU A 44 -10.16 22.73 -0.06
CA LEU A 44 -9.08 23.44 -0.73
C LEU A 44 -9.23 24.93 -0.42
N ASN A 45 -8.12 25.57 -0.10
CA ASN A 45 -8.00 27.02 -0.10
C ASN A 45 -8.26 27.54 -1.53
N PRO A 46 -8.62 28.83 -1.70
CA PRO A 46 -8.84 29.43 -3.02
C PRO A 46 -7.62 29.36 -3.96
N ASP A 47 -6.42 29.15 -3.44
CA ASP A 47 -5.17 28.97 -4.19
C ASP A 47 -4.90 27.51 -4.61
N GLY A 48 -5.83 26.59 -4.31
CA GLY A 48 -5.71 25.16 -4.61
C GLY A 48 -4.83 24.38 -3.62
N THR A 49 -4.36 25.01 -2.53
CA THR A 49 -3.66 24.31 -1.45
C THR A 49 -4.65 23.66 -0.47
N LEU A 50 -4.21 22.61 0.22
CA LEU A 50 -5.06 21.91 1.19
C LEU A 50 -5.24 22.77 2.45
N ASP A 51 -6.49 23.07 2.83
CA ASP A 51 -6.79 23.71 4.10
C ASP A 51 -6.69 22.66 5.23
N ARG A 52 -5.51 22.65 5.85
CA ARG A 52 -5.17 21.69 6.92
C ARG A 52 -5.82 22.01 8.27
N GLU A 53 -6.33 23.22 8.45
CA GLU A 53 -7.02 23.62 9.70
C GLU A 53 -8.50 23.26 9.63
N SER A 54 -9.10 23.23 8.44
CA SER A 54 -10.52 22.86 8.26
C SER A 54 -10.81 21.36 8.26
N ALA A 55 -9.80 20.50 8.12
CA ALA A 55 -9.98 19.06 8.12
C ALA A 55 -10.41 18.59 9.51
N GLY A 56 -11.64 18.09 9.63
CA GLY A 56 -12.10 17.36 10.82
C GLY A 56 -11.13 16.23 11.18
N ARG A 57 -11.23 15.69 12.39
CA ARG A 57 -10.46 14.51 12.80
C ARG A 57 -11.41 13.39 13.16
N GLU A 58 -11.00 12.17 12.86
CA GLU A 58 -11.82 10.99 13.14
C GLU A 58 -10.96 9.82 13.62
N MET A 59 -11.58 8.85 14.27
CA MET A 59 -10.92 7.57 14.52
C MET A 59 -10.71 6.84 13.19
N ASN A 60 -9.49 6.33 12.98
CA ASN A 60 -9.14 5.55 11.79
C ASN A 60 -10.20 4.45 11.52
N PRO A 61 -10.73 4.33 10.28
CA PRO A 61 -11.82 3.39 9.97
C PRO A 61 -11.53 1.91 10.28
N HIS A 62 -10.26 1.49 10.20
CA HIS A 62 -9.85 0.14 10.60
C HIS A 62 -9.82 -0.02 12.13
N CYS A 63 -9.45 1.04 12.87
CA CYS A 63 -9.48 1.04 14.33
C CYS A 63 -10.90 0.93 14.88
N ARG A 64 -11.90 1.49 14.19
CA ARG A 64 -13.33 1.32 14.55
C ARG A 64 -13.78 -0.14 14.52
N ARG A 65 -13.19 -0.96 13.66
CA ARG A 65 -13.48 -2.40 13.57
C ARG A 65 -12.71 -3.19 14.63
N ALA A 66 -11.45 -2.83 14.87
CA ALA A 66 -10.68 -3.39 15.98
C ALA A 66 -11.39 -3.16 17.33
N LEU A 67 -11.93 -1.96 17.54
CA LEU A 67 -12.72 -1.64 18.73
C LEU A 67 -14.01 -2.46 18.78
N GLY A 68 -14.79 -2.47 17.70
CA GLY A 68 -16.05 -3.23 17.65
C GLY A 68 -15.85 -4.70 17.97
N LYS A 69 -14.85 -5.34 17.33
CA LYS A 69 -14.54 -6.74 17.58
C LYS A 69 -13.99 -7.00 18.98
N GLY A 70 -13.20 -6.07 19.52
CA GLY A 70 -12.70 -6.17 20.90
C GLY A 70 -13.83 -6.12 21.93
N LEU A 71 -14.80 -5.21 21.74
CA LEU A 71 -15.99 -5.11 22.58
C LEU A 71 -16.86 -6.36 22.49
N GLU A 72 -17.11 -6.85 21.27
CA GLU A 72 -17.88 -8.09 21.03
C GLU A 72 -17.25 -9.29 21.76
N ILE A 73 -15.93 -9.47 21.63
CA ILE A 73 -15.20 -10.56 22.29
C ILE A 73 -15.22 -10.38 23.82
N ALA A 74 -15.03 -9.17 24.33
CA ALA A 74 -15.11 -8.92 25.76
C ALA A 74 -16.51 -9.23 26.29
N GLU A 75 -17.58 -8.85 25.59
CA GLU A 75 -18.95 -9.17 25.99
C GLU A 75 -19.23 -10.68 25.96
N GLU A 76 -18.88 -11.37 24.87
CA GLU A 76 -19.13 -12.80 24.67
C GLU A 76 -18.45 -13.67 25.74
N TYR A 77 -17.24 -13.29 26.17
CA TYR A 77 -16.42 -14.06 27.10
C TYR A 77 -16.33 -13.44 28.51
N GLY A 78 -17.21 -12.49 28.86
CA GLY A 78 -17.26 -11.87 30.19
C GLY A 78 -15.98 -11.11 30.59
N GLY A 79 -15.30 -10.54 29.60
CA GLY A 79 -14.01 -9.88 29.66
C GLY A 79 -14.07 -8.35 29.78
N THR A 80 -12.93 -7.71 29.48
CA THR A 80 -12.80 -6.24 29.48
C THR A 80 -12.04 -5.75 28.27
N THR A 81 -12.32 -4.51 27.86
CA THR A 81 -11.60 -3.83 26.78
C THR A 81 -10.87 -2.61 27.31
N THR A 82 -9.55 -2.55 27.14
CA THR A 82 -8.73 -1.36 27.42
C THR A 82 -8.25 -0.75 26.12
N VAL A 83 -8.54 0.52 25.88
CA VAL A 83 -8.25 1.20 24.61
C VAL A 83 -7.04 2.11 24.77
N PHE A 84 -6.14 2.11 23.80
CA PHE A 84 -4.92 2.90 23.83
C PHE A 84 -4.84 3.83 22.61
N THR A 85 -4.36 5.04 22.83
CA THR A 85 -3.95 5.94 21.74
C THR A 85 -2.61 6.58 22.10
N LEU A 86 -1.77 6.83 21.09
CA LEU A 86 -0.60 7.68 21.21
C LEU A 86 -0.83 8.90 20.32
N GLY A 87 -0.80 10.08 20.92
CA GLY A 87 -1.06 11.31 20.18
C GLY A 87 -1.11 12.56 21.03
N PRO A 88 -1.25 13.73 20.39
CA PRO A 88 -1.41 15.01 21.10
C PRO A 88 -2.70 15.00 21.94
N PRO A 89 -2.90 16.00 22.83
CA PRO A 89 -4.12 16.14 23.64
C PRO A 89 -5.43 15.98 22.85
N ALA A 90 -5.50 16.50 21.62
CA ALA A 90 -6.68 16.35 20.76
C ALA A 90 -7.05 14.90 20.38
N ALA A 91 -6.12 13.94 20.51
CA ALA A 91 -6.40 12.52 20.25
C ALA A 91 -7.21 11.86 21.38
N GLU A 92 -7.43 12.56 22.51
CA GLU A 92 -8.29 12.10 23.60
C GLU A 92 -9.74 11.91 23.15
N GLU A 93 -10.20 12.68 22.16
CA GLU A 93 -11.55 12.59 21.59
C GLU A 93 -11.92 11.16 21.15
N VAL A 94 -10.98 10.45 20.50
CA VAL A 94 -11.25 9.07 20.04
C VAL A 94 -11.25 8.07 21.18
N LEU A 95 -10.60 8.38 22.32
CA LEU A 95 -10.70 7.57 23.54
C LEU A 95 -12.05 7.77 24.22
N HIS A 96 -12.54 9.01 24.25
CA HIS A 96 -13.86 9.31 24.79
C HIS A 96 -14.96 8.58 24.01
N GLN A 97 -14.87 8.61 22.68
CA GLN A 97 -15.73 7.81 21.80
C GLN A 97 -15.66 6.32 22.10
N ALA A 98 -14.46 5.80 22.41
CA ALA A 98 -14.29 4.39 22.71
C ALA A 98 -14.89 3.98 24.06
N ILE A 99 -14.76 4.82 25.10
CA ILE A 99 -15.42 4.59 26.39
C ILE A 99 -16.94 4.65 26.23
N ALA A 100 -17.45 5.66 25.51
CA ALA A 100 -18.88 5.79 25.23
C ALA A 100 -19.44 4.59 24.45
N ALA A 101 -18.61 3.91 23.65
CA ALA A 101 -18.97 2.68 22.95
C ALA A 101 -18.94 1.42 23.82
N GLY A 102 -18.44 1.49 25.07
CA GLY A 102 -18.41 0.38 26.01
C GLY A 102 -17.00 -0.08 26.43
N ALA A 103 -15.94 0.64 26.05
CA ALA A 103 -14.60 0.31 26.55
C ALA A 103 -14.53 0.52 28.07
N SER A 104 -13.95 -0.45 28.77
CA SER A 104 -13.86 -0.46 30.23
C SER A 104 -12.86 0.57 30.76
N ARG A 105 -11.87 0.94 29.96
CA ARG A 105 -10.80 1.88 30.30
C ARG A 105 -10.11 2.40 29.05
N ALA A 106 -9.53 3.59 29.14
CA ALA A 106 -8.74 4.23 28.11
C ALA A 106 -7.38 4.70 28.64
N ILE A 107 -6.37 4.57 27.79
CA ILE A 107 -4.98 4.90 28.07
C ILE A 107 -4.49 5.87 26.99
N HIS A 108 -4.13 7.08 27.41
CA HIS A 108 -3.57 8.10 26.53
C HIS A 108 -2.07 8.19 26.73
N ILE A 109 -1.29 7.88 25.70
CA ILE A 109 0.14 8.14 25.70
C ILE A 109 0.35 9.53 25.08
N SER A 110 0.68 10.51 25.93
CA SER A 110 0.85 11.90 25.49
C SER A 110 2.02 12.55 26.21
N ASP A 111 2.96 13.04 25.41
CA ASP A 111 4.13 13.78 25.88
C ASP A 111 4.61 14.72 24.76
N PRO A 112 4.98 15.99 25.06
CA PRO A 112 5.51 16.91 24.06
C PRO A 112 6.71 16.36 23.27
N LEU A 113 7.54 15.50 23.89
CA LEU A 113 8.70 14.88 23.25
C LEU A 113 8.32 13.81 22.21
N LEU A 114 7.06 13.38 22.15
CA LEU A 114 6.55 12.46 21.14
C LEU A 114 6.01 13.16 19.88
N LYS A 115 6.13 14.49 19.80
CA LYS A 115 5.73 15.23 18.60
C LYS A 115 6.57 14.75 17.40
N GLY A 116 5.90 14.26 16.36
CA GLY A 116 6.55 13.74 15.17
C GLY A 116 7.12 12.33 15.34
N ALA A 117 6.65 11.56 16.34
CA ALA A 117 7.01 10.16 16.50
C ALA A 117 6.72 9.36 15.22
N ASP A 118 7.69 8.57 14.79
CA ASP A 118 7.53 7.61 13.70
C ASP A 118 6.90 6.30 14.19
N THR A 119 6.80 5.33 13.28
CA THR A 119 6.25 3.99 13.55
C THR A 119 7.04 3.27 14.63
N TYR A 120 8.37 3.37 14.63
CA TYR A 120 9.25 2.75 15.60
C TYR A 120 8.97 3.27 17.02
N LEU A 121 8.98 4.59 17.22
CA LEU A 121 8.68 5.20 18.52
C LEU A 121 7.24 4.90 18.94
N THR A 122 6.29 4.96 18.00
CA THR A 122 4.88 4.64 18.26
C THR A 122 4.72 3.22 18.80
N ALA A 123 5.28 2.22 18.11
CA ALA A 123 5.24 0.83 18.54
C ALA A 123 5.98 0.61 19.87
N ARG A 124 7.13 1.26 20.07
CA ARG A 124 7.94 1.14 21.29
C ARG A 124 7.23 1.66 22.53
N TYR A 125 6.50 2.77 22.43
CA TYR A 125 5.80 3.34 23.58
C TYR A 125 4.44 2.71 23.82
N LEU A 126 3.76 2.25 22.77
CA LEU A 126 2.58 1.40 22.91
C LEU A 126 2.93 0.07 23.60
N SER A 127 4.04 -0.59 23.23
CA SER A 127 4.46 -1.85 23.88
C SER A 127 4.77 -1.66 25.36
N ARG A 128 5.40 -0.54 25.73
CA ARG A 128 5.63 -0.20 27.15
C ARG A 128 4.34 0.06 27.91
N ALA A 129 3.40 0.79 27.33
CA ALA A 129 2.11 1.02 27.97
C ALA A 129 1.33 -0.30 28.14
N LEU A 130 1.34 -1.17 27.13
CA LEU A 130 0.74 -2.51 27.21
C LEU A 130 1.38 -3.38 28.28
N ALA A 131 2.70 -3.31 28.45
CA ALA A 131 3.40 -4.05 29.51
C ALA A 131 3.03 -3.55 30.92
N ILE A 132 2.74 -2.26 31.08
CA ILE A 132 2.31 -1.67 32.35
C ILE A 132 0.85 -1.99 32.68
N GLU A 133 -0.04 -1.89 31.70
CA GLU A 133 -1.49 -2.03 31.89
C GLU A 133 -1.99 -3.48 31.75
N GLY A 134 -1.17 -4.37 31.20
CA GLY A 134 -1.49 -5.77 30.98
C GLY A 134 -1.45 -6.65 32.25
N PRO A 135 -1.50 -7.98 32.10
CA PRO A 135 -1.47 -8.73 30.84
C PRO A 135 -2.78 -8.65 30.06
N PHE A 136 -2.69 -8.81 28.73
CA PHE A 136 -3.80 -8.91 27.79
C PHE A 136 -3.70 -10.23 27.02
N ASP A 137 -4.86 -10.84 26.71
CA ASP A 137 -4.94 -12.06 25.91
C ASP A 137 -4.95 -11.73 24.41
N LEU A 138 -5.54 -10.60 24.04
CA LEU A 138 -5.58 -10.12 22.66
C LEU A 138 -5.21 -8.65 22.57
N ILE A 139 -4.43 -8.31 21.55
CA ILE A 139 -4.10 -6.93 21.21
C ILE A 139 -4.59 -6.70 19.78
N LEU A 140 -5.67 -5.93 19.64
CA LEU A 140 -6.28 -5.60 18.35
C LEU A 140 -5.89 -4.20 17.90
N MET A 141 -5.68 -4.02 16.60
CA MET A 141 -5.43 -2.70 16.01
C MET A 141 -5.98 -2.61 14.59
N GLY A 142 -6.09 -1.41 14.01
CA GLY A 142 -6.42 -1.29 12.59
C GLY A 142 -5.31 -1.84 11.68
N ARG A 143 -5.66 -2.40 10.51
CA ARG A 143 -4.71 -2.92 9.50
C ARG A 143 -3.57 -1.95 9.17
N ASN A 144 -3.92 -0.70 8.92
CA ASN A 144 -3.05 0.42 8.60
C ASN A 144 -3.83 1.72 8.89
N SER A 145 -3.13 2.86 8.94
CA SER A 145 -3.78 4.15 9.01
C SER A 145 -3.94 4.74 7.61
N ILE A 146 -5.09 5.36 7.33
CA ILE A 146 -5.41 5.89 6.00
C ILE A 146 -4.57 7.11 5.59
N ASP A 147 -3.96 7.79 6.56
CA ASP A 147 -3.19 9.02 6.37
C ASP A 147 -1.72 8.78 5.98
N SER A 148 -1.16 7.63 6.37
CA SER A 148 0.27 7.32 6.17
C SER A 148 0.51 5.95 5.52
N ASP A 149 -0.49 5.06 5.59
CA ASP A 149 -0.50 3.72 5.01
C ASP A 149 0.78 2.91 5.25
N THR A 150 1.37 3.02 6.45
CA THR A 150 2.69 2.42 6.73
C THR A 150 2.59 0.93 7.04
N GLY A 151 1.58 0.50 7.80
CA GLY A 151 1.40 -0.91 8.18
C GLY A 151 2.50 -1.51 9.06
N GLN A 152 3.40 -0.69 9.62
CA GLN A 152 4.60 -1.14 10.36
C GLN A 152 4.39 -1.32 11.87
N VAL A 153 3.44 -0.59 12.47
CA VAL A 153 3.29 -0.53 13.94
C VAL A 153 2.93 -1.89 14.53
N GLY A 154 2.04 -2.66 13.91
CA GLY A 154 1.66 -4.01 14.36
C GLY A 154 2.83 -4.98 14.48
N PRO A 155 3.60 -5.21 13.41
CA PRO A 155 4.75 -6.13 13.49
C PRO A 155 5.89 -5.60 14.37
N GLN A 156 6.14 -4.29 14.41
CA GLN A 156 7.10 -3.70 15.36
C GLN A 156 6.66 -3.91 16.82
N LEU A 157 5.38 -3.72 17.10
CA LEU A 157 4.80 -3.93 18.44
C LEU A 157 4.94 -5.39 18.86
N ALA A 158 4.58 -6.33 17.97
CA ALA A 158 4.69 -7.76 18.23
C ALA A 158 6.16 -8.17 18.50
N GLU A 159 7.12 -7.58 17.79
CA GLU A 159 8.54 -7.78 18.06
C GLU A 159 8.94 -7.30 19.46
N PHE A 160 8.55 -6.08 19.86
CA PHE A 160 8.87 -5.56 21.19
C PHE A 160 8.24 -6.36 22.34
N LEU A 161 7.07 -6.96 22.11
CA LEU A 161 6.38 -7.79 23.10
C LEU A 161 6.79 -9.27 23.05
N GLY A 162 7.55 -9.70 22.05
CA GLY A 162 7.87 -11.11 21.82
C GLY A 162 6.68 -11.96 21.40
N LEU A 163 5.63 -11.35 20.84
CA LEU A 163 4.36 -12.02 20.49
C LEU A 163 4.27 -12.36 19.00
N ASP A 164 3.35 -13.27 18.69
CA ASP A 164 2.93 -13.54 17.31
C ASP A 164 2.09 -12.37 16.77
N PHE A 165 2.09 -12.22 15.45
CA PHE A 165 1.30 -11.21 14.75
C PHE A 165 0.54 -11.86 13.59
N LEU A 166 -0.74 -11.53 13.47
CA LEU A 166 -1.54 -11.84 12.28
C LEU A 166 -2.07 -10.55 11.65
N ARG A 167 -1.77 -10.37 10.37
CA ARG A 167 -2.14 -9.17 9.63
C ARG A 167 -3.49 -9.32 8.95
N GLY A 168 -4.26 -8.23 8.89
CA GLY A 168 -5.46 -8.13 8.05
C GLY A 168 -6.58 -9.13 8.36
N ALA A 169 -6.89 -9.38 9.63
CA ALA A 169 -7.98 -10.28 10.01
C ALA A 169 -9.33 -9.83 9.43
N ILE A 170 -10.01 -10.78 8.78
CA ILE A 170 -11.38 -10.66 8.26
C ILE A 170 -12.36 -11.56 9.01
N SER A 171 -11.86 -12.49 9.84
CA SER A 171 -12.63 -13.27 10.80
C SER A 171 -11.76 -13.51 12.04
N LEU A 172 -12.37 -13.51 13.21
CA LEU A 172 -11.70 -13.79 14.50
C LEU A 172 -12.69 -14.49 15.44
N GLN A 173 -12.33 -15.69 15.90
CA GLN A 173 -13.09 -16.47 16.87
C GLN A 173 -12.16 -17.03 17.94
N ILE A 174 -12.62 -17.05 19.19
CA ILE A 174 -11.86 -17.65 20.29
C ILE A 174 -12.13 -19.15 20.35
N ARG A 175 -11.06 -19.93 20.52
CA ARG A 175 -11.06 -21.40 20.62
C ARG A 175 -10.30 -21.81 21.87
N GLY A 176 -10.96 -21.74 23.02
CA GLY A 176 -10.31 -22.02 24.32
C GLY A 176 -9.22 -21.00 24.61
N THR A 177 -7.95 -21.43 24.63
CA THR A 177 -6.78 -20.57 24.86
C THR A 177 -6.15 -20.04 23.56
N SER A 178 -6.78 -20.29 22.42
CA SER A 178 -6.30 -19.91 21.10
C SER A 178 -7.29 -18.98 20.39
N ALA A 179 -6.81 -18.28 19.38
CA ALA A 179 -7.62 -17.53 18.42
C ALA A 179 -7.54 -18.19 17.05
N GLU A 180 -8.69 -18.41 16.43
CA GLU A 180 -8.84 -18.80 15.04
C GLU A 180 -9.08 -17.52 14.22
N VAL A 181 -8.18 -17.23 13.29
CA VAL A 181 -8.15 -15.98 12.54
C VAL A 181 -8.10 -16.29 11.07
N SER A 182 -9.03 -15.70 10.30
CA SER A 182 -8.95 -15.72 8.84
C SER A 182 -8.42 -14.39 8.33
N THR A 183 -7.42 -14.41 7.46
CA THR A 183 -6.79 -13.24 6.86
C THR A 183 -6.97 -13.28 5.34
N GLU A 184 -7.06 -12.10 4.72
CA GLU A 184 -7.14 -11.96 3.26
C GLU A 184 -6.00 -11.05 2.79
N GLU A 185 -4.97 -11.65 2.21
CA GLU A 185 -3.76 -10.95 1.75
C GLU A 185 -3.59 -11.07 0.24
N SER A 186 -4.27 -10.20 -0.51
CA SER A 186 -4.18 -10.09 -1.98
C SER A 186 -4.38 -11.41 -2.78
N GLY A 187 -4.86 -12.46 -2.12
CA GLY A 187 -4.92 -13.84 -2.56
C GLY A 187 -5.96 -14.63 -1.76
N PRO A 188 -5.86 -15.98 -1.66
CA PRO A 188 -6.87 -16.78 -0.97
C PRO A 188 -6.94 -16.44 0.52
N THR A 189 -8.14 -16.54 1.09
CA THR A 189 -8.32 -16.46 2.54
C THR A 189 -7.56 -17.61 3.21
N VAL A 190 -6.68 -17.27 4.15
CA VAL A 190 -5.95 -18.23 4.97
C VAL A 190 -6.53 -18.21 6.38
N THR A 191 -6.82 -19.37 6.95
CA THR A 191 -7.28 -19.49 8.34
C THR A 191 -6.20 -20.14 9.18
N GLU A 192 -5.86 -19.50 10.29
CA GLU A 192 -4.81 -19.92 11.20
C GLU A 192 -5.33 -19.99 12.63
N VAL A 193 -4.85 -20.96 13.40
CA VAL A 193 -5.08 -21.04 14.85
C VAL A 193 -3.77 -20.71 15.55
N ARG A 194 -3.81 -19.75 16.47
CA ARG A 194 -2.63 -19.31 17.25
C ARG A 194 -2.95 -19.25 18.73
N GLN A 195 -1.97 -19.59 19.56
CA GLN A 195 -2.09 -19.45 21.01
C GLN A 195 -2.15 -17.97 21.38
N MET A 196 -2.99 -17.62 22.36
CA MET A 196 -2.96 -16.32 23.00
C MET A 196 -1.84 -16.29 24.07
N PRO A 197 -1.18 -15.14 24.32
CA PRO A 197 -1.50 -13.80 23.83
C PRO A 197 -1.05 -13.53 22.38
N LEU A 198 -1.85 -12.75 21.64
CA LEU A 198 -1.68 -12.53 20.20
C LEU A 198 -1.93 -11.07 19.78
N VAL A 199 -1.11 -10.55 18.86
CA VAL A 199 -1.34 -9.25 18.21
C VAL A 199 -2.03 -9.47 16.87
N ILE A 200 -3.13 -8.76 16.62
CA ILE A 200 -3.91 -8.88 15.37
C ILE A 200 -4.21 -7.50 14.83
N SER A 201 -3.94 -7.30 13.54
CA SER A 201 -4.46 -6.13 12.83
C SER A 201 -5.75 -6.47 12.08
N CYS A 202 -6.75 -5.59 12.14
CA CYS A 202 -8.11 -5.83 11.70
C CYS A 202 -8.37 -5.15 10.34
N ALA A 203 -8.80 -5.95 9.36
CA ALA A 203 -9.18 -5.49 8.03
C ALA A 203 -10.64 -5.02 7.98
N GLU A 204 -11.06 -4.51 6.82
CA GLU A 204 -12.39 -3.91 6.63
C GLU A 204 -13.54 -4.92 6.81
N ARG A 205 -13.32 -6.20 6.52
CA ARG A 205 -14.36 -7.23 6.50
C ARG A 205 -14.60 -7.90 7.86
N LEU A 206 -13.84 -7.54 8.90
CA LEU A 206 -13.88 -8.23 10.18
C LEU A 206 -15.25 -8.17 10.88
N CYS A 207 -15.81 -6.96 10.98
CA CYS A 207 -17.08 -6.68 11.64
C CYS A 207 -17.61 -5.32 11.19
N ASP A 208 -18.84 -5.01 11.58
CA ASP A 208 -19.36 -3.66 11.44
C ASP A 208 -18.57 -2.66 12.31
N PRO A 209 -18.27 -1.46 11.81
CA PRO A 209 -17.51 -0.48 12.58
C PRO A 209 -18.38 0.16 13.66
N VAL A 210 -17.82 0.37 14.86
CA VAL A 210 -18.46 1.09 15.96
C VAL A 210 -18.98 2.45 15.49
N ARG A 211 -20.27 2.73 15.65
CA ARG A 211 -20.87 4.01 15.26
C ARG A 211 -20.60 5.06 16.33
N PHE A 212 -20.27 6.28 15.91
CA PHE A 212 -20.10 7.39 16.84
C PHE A 212 -21.38 8.18 16.99
N ILE A 213 -21.49 8.81 18.14
CA ILE A 213 -22.56 9.71 18.53
C ILE A 213 -22.01 11.13 18.53
N ASP A 214 -22.80 12.07 17.99
CA ASP A 214 -22.37 13.47 17.84
C ASP A 214 -22.20 14.19 19.18
N SER A 215 -22.86 13.69 20.23
CA SER A 215 -22.76 14.21 21.60
C SER A 215 -22.18 13.12 22.50
N LEU A 216 -20.93 13.32 22.93
CA LEU A 216 -20.30 12.45 23.92
C LEU A 216 -20.92 12.70 25.31
N PRO A 217 -21.21 11.65 26.08
CA PRO A 217 -21.63 11.81 27.48
C PRO A 217 -20.45 12.28 28.34
N ASP A 218 -20.75 12.87 29.50
CA ASP A 218 -19.74 13.10 30.53
C ASP A 218 -19.14 11.75 30.97
N LEU A 219 -17.82 11.64 30.90
CA LEU A 219 -17.10 10.42 31.24
C LEU A 219 -16.55 10.49 32.66
N ASP A 220 -16.56 9.35 33.34
CA ASP A 220 -15.85 9.19 34.60
C ASP A 220 -14.33 9.39 34.37
N PRO A 221 -13.70 10.41 34.98
CA PRO A 221 -12.28 10.69 34.81
C PRO A 221 -11.38 9.52 35.22
N GLU A 222 -11.83 8.59 36.07
CA GLU A 222 -11.06 7.42 36.48
C GLU A 222 -10.87 6.41 35.34
N LEU A 223 -11.70 6.46 34.30
CA LEU A 223 -11.63 5.57 33.15
C LEU A 223 -10.55 5.97 32.15
N LEU A 224 -10.03 7.20 32.22
CA LEU A 224 -9.00 7.71 31.32
C LEU A 224 -7.70 7.99 32.07
N VAL A 225 -6.64 7.26 31.71
CA VAL A 225 -5.31 7.42 32.32
C VAL A 225 -4.32 7.93 31.29
N THR A 226 -3.60 9.01 31.63
CA THR A 226 -2.50 9.51 30.80
C THR A 226 -1.15 8.93 31.25
N HIS A 227 -0.38 8.43 30.28
CA HIS A 227 1.02 8.03 30.42
C HIS A 227 1.93 9.04 29.72
N THR A 228 2.82 9.65 30.50
CA THR A 228 3.95 10.45 29.98
C THR A 228 5.16 9.56 29.76
N LEU A 229 6.20 10.07 29.08
CA LEU A 229 7.43 9.30 28.89
C LEU A 229 8.11 8.89 30.21
N GLU A 230 8.02 9.74 31.23
CA GLU A 230 8.51 9.44 32.58
C GLU A 230 7.82 8.20 33.17
N ARG A 231 6.48 8.13 33.04
CA ARG A 231 5.70 6.97 33.50
C ARG A 231 5.98 5.70 32.68
N LEU A 232 6.38 5.86 31.42
CA LEU A 232 6.86 4.77 30.55
C LEU A 232 8.36 4.44 30.77
N GLY A 233 8.97 4.92 31.86
CA GLY A 233 10.34 4.58 32.25
C GLY A 233 11.43 5.23 31.40
N VAL A 234 11.16 6.38 30.78
CA VAL A 234 12.18 7.19 30.09
C VAL A 234 12.74 8.24 31.06
N VAL A 235 14.05 8.18 31.30
CA VAL A 235 14.75 9.12 32.21
C VAL A 235 14.93 10.49 31.53
N LYS A 236 14.82 11.58 32.30
CA LYS A 236 15.12 12.95 31.84
C LYS A 236 16.52 13.03 31.21
N GLY A 237 16.58 13.45 29.95
CA GLY A 237 17.81 13.57 29.14
C GLY A 237 17.91 12.57 27.98
N GLY A 238 17.10 11.50 27.98
CA GLY A 238 17.01 10.53 26.88
C GLY A 238 15.83 10.80 25.94
N ALA A 239 15.70 12.03 25.44
CA ALA A 239 14.57 12.38 24.56
C ALA A 239 14.55 11.44 23.34
N PRO A 240 13.42 10.74 23.07
CA PRO A 240 13.33 9.90 21.90
C PRO A 240 13.45 10.74 20.64
N ARG A 241 14.33 10.33 19.73
CA ARG A 241 14.45 10.93 18.41
C ARG A 241 13.78 10.02 17.40
N SER A 242 12.94 10.60 16.55
CA SER A 242 12.39 9.88 15.39
C SER A 242 13.54 9.35 14.55
N LEU A 243 13.44 8.08 14.14
CA LEU A 243 14.42 7.45 13.24
C LEU A 243 14.14 7.78 11.78
N THR A 244 13.00 8.40 11.48
CA THR A 244 12.68 8.95 10.17
C THR A 244 12.29 10.41 10.26
N THR A 245 12.70 11.22 9.28
CA THR A 245 12.40 12.65 9.23
C THR A 245 11.99 13.05 7.82
N VAL A 246 10.98 13.91 7.70
CA VAL A 246 10.61 14.51 6.41
C VAL A 246 11.55 15.68 6.13
N SER A 247 12.41 15.55 5.11
CA SER A 247 13.37 16.60 4.73
C SER A 247 12.73 17.71 3.91
N GLN A 248 11.92 17.32 2.92
CA GLN A 248 11.28 18.21 1.98
C GLN A 248 9.93 17.65 1.54
N ILE A 249 8.97 18.54 1.27
CA ILE A 249 7.75 18.20 0.54
C ILE A 249 7.88 18.87 -0.82
N LYS A 250 8.05 18.07 -1.87
CA LYS A 250 8.04 18.53 -3.26
C LYS A 250 6.61 18.46 -3.76
N GLU A 251 6.04 19.57 -4.24
CA GLU A 251 4.80 19.51 -5.00
C GLU A 251 5.09 18.81 -6.33
N HIS A 252 4.44 17.68 -6.58
CA HIS A 252 4.53 17.00 -7.85
C HIS A 252 3.21 17.24 -8.58
N ARG A 253 3.08 18.44 -9.17
CA ARG A 253 2.03 18.69 -10.15
C ARG A 253 2.38 17.88 -11.39
N THR A 254 1.60 16.86 -11.68
CA THR A 254 1.68 16.19 -12.99
C THR A 254 1.13 17.16 -14.02
N ASP A 255 2.01 17.81 -14.78
CA ASP A 255 1.59 18.67 -15.87
C ASP A 255 0.94 17.82 -16.96
N ARG A 256 -0.38 17.91 -17.04
CA ARG A 256 -1.19 17.23 -18.06
C ARG A 256 -1.23 18.09 -19.31
N LEU A 257 -1.09 17.48 -20.48
CA LEU A 257 -1.16 18.21 -21.75
C LEU A 257 -2.48 18.96 -21.94
N ARG A 258 -3.59 18.42 -21.41
CA ARG A 258 -4.94 19.00 -21.52
C ARG A 258 -5.33 19.30 -22.98
N HIS A 259 -4.86 18.46 -23.90
CA HIS A 259 -5.17 18.58 -25.31
C HIS A 259 -6.59 18.06 -25.57
N ARG A 260 -7.50 18.95 -25.94
CA ARG A 260 -8.86 18.56 -26.33
C ARG A 260 -8.87 18.18 -27.81
N LEU A 261 -9.21 16.93 -28.08
CA LEU A 261 -9.38 16.41 -29.44
C LEU A 261 -10.75 16.87 -29.96
N VAL A 262 -10.75 17.51 -31.14
CA VAL A 262 -11.94 18.08 -31.76
C VAL A 262 -11.96 17.69 -33.24
N GLY A 263 -13.11 17.20 -33.70
CA GLY A 263 -13.30 16.79 -35.08
C GLY A 263 -14.43 15.78 -35.20
N SER A 264 -14.55 15.19 -36.37
CA SER A 264 -15.34 13.99 -36.57
C SER A 264 -14.76 12.80 -35.78
N THR A 265 -15.56 11.75 -35.61
CA THR A 265 -15.15 10.56 -34.87
C THR A 265 -13.90 9.89 -35.45
N SER A 266 -13.73 9.90 -36.78
CA SER A 266 -12.54 9.35 -37.45
C SER A 266 -11.30 10.20 -37.17
N GLU A 267 -11.43 11.52 -37.30
CA GLU A 267 -10.32 12.46 -37.06
C GLU A 267 -9.83 12.38 -35.61
N ILE A 268 -10.76 12.32 -34.64
CA ILE A 268 -10.43 12.14 -33.23
C ILE A 268 -9.69 10.81 -33.00
N ALA A 269 -10.14 9.73 -33.63
CA ALA A 269 -9.52 8.41 -33.48
C ALA A 269 -8.11 8.38 -34.07
N GLU A 270 -7.93 8.90 -35.29
CA GLU A 270 -6.63 8.96 -35.97
C GLU A 270 -5.64 9.85 -35.22
N GLU A 271 -6.08 11.01 -34.74
CA GLU A 271 -5.25 11.92 -33.95
C GLU A 271 -4.85 11.31 -32.60
N LEU A 272 -5.80 10.70 -31.87
CA LEU A 272 -5.52 10.02 -30.62
C LEU A 272 -4.51 8.88 -30.83
N THR A 273 -4.76 8.00 -31.79
CA THR A 273 -3.89 6.84 -32.07
C THR A 273 -2.47 7.28 -32.39
N ARG A 274 -2.31 8.30 -33.24
CA ARG A 274 -1.01 8.89 -33.56
C ARG A 274 -0.29 9.38 -32.31
N PHE A 275 -0.95 10.16 -31.45
CA PHE A 275 -0.32 10.65 -30.22
C PHE A 275 0.04 9.52 -29.24
N LEU A 276 -0.80 8.50 -29.12
CA LEU A 276 -0.51 7.36 -28.26
C LEU A 276 0.73 6.59 -28.73
N ILE A 277 0.94 6.47 -30.05
CA ILE A 277 2.13 5.85 -30.63
C ILE A 277 3.36 6.72 -30.44
N GLU A 278 3.28 8.02 -30.76
CA GLU A 278 4.39 8.97 -30.61
C GLU A 278 4.90 9.05 -29.17
N ARG A 279 4.01 8.93 -28.17
CA ARG A 279 4.37 8.91 -26.74
C ARG A 279 4.79 7.52 -26.23
N GLY A 280 4.75 6.49 -27.07
CA GLY A 280 5.03 5.10 -26.69
C GLY A 280 4.02 4.51 -25.70
N ALA A 281 2.83 5.12 -25.55
CA ALA A 281 1.82 4.74 -24.56
C ALA A 281 1.16 3.37 -24.85
N VAL A 282 1.28 2.89 -26.10
CA VAL A 282 0.77 1.59 -26.57
C VAL A 282 1.88 0.68 -27.13
N ALA A 283 3.14 0.97 -26.81
CA ALA A 283 4.29 0.25 -27.38
C ALA A 283 4.27 -1.26 -27.05
N THR A 284 3.76 -1.62 -25.89
CA THR A 284 3.65 -3.01 -25.40
C THR A 284 2.40 -3.74 -25.90
N CYS A 285 1.46 -3.06 -26.57
CA CYS A 285 0.21 -3.64 -27.06
C CYS A 285 0.34 -4.37 -28.41
N ARG A 286 1.55 -4.45 -28.98
CA ARG A 286 1.81 -5.06 -30.30
C ARG A 286 1.81 -6.59 -30.22
N ALA A 287 1.23 -7.25 -31.22
CA ALA A 287 1.33 -8.70 -31.37
C ALA A 287 2.78 -9.09 -31.75
N GLY A 288 3.53 -9.70 -30.84
CA GLY A 288 4.84 -10.29 -31.11
C GLY A 288 6.04 -9.32 -31.20
N ALA A 289 5.93 -8.08 -30.71
CA ALA A 289 7.05 -7.13 -30.83
C ALA A 289 8.17 -7.39 -29.80
N LEU A 290 9.27 -8.00 -30.27
CA LEU A 290 10.61 -7.72 -29.75
C LEU A 290 10.99 -6.27 -30.15
N PRO A 291 11.65 -5.48 -29.28
CA PRO A 291 12.01 -4.11 -29.62
C PRO A 291 13.14 -4.09 -30.65
N GLU A 292 12.84 -3.64 -31.88
CA GLU A 292 13.86 -3.35 -32.89
C GLU A 292 14.73 -2.15 -32.50
N SER A 293 16.02 -2.26 -32.81
CA SER A 293 17.14 -1.50 -32.28
C SER A 293 17.45 -0.17 -32.99
N SER A 294 16.54 0.41 -33.78
CA SER A 294 16.89 1.61 -34.54
C SER A 294 15.75 2.64 -34.68
N MET A 295 15.69 3.59 -33.74
CA MET A 295 15.16 4.93 -34.03
C MET A 295 16.07 5.97 -33.37
N GLN A 296 16.72 6.78 -34.21
CA GLN A 296 17.39 8.01 -33.80
C GLN A 296 16.32 9.03 -33.39
N ILE A 297 16.35 9.43 -32.12
CA ILE A 297 15.48 10.50 -31.59
C ILE A 297 16.28 11.80 -31.55
N SER A 298 15.81 12.79 -32.30
CA SER A 298 16.24 14.19 -32.21
C SER A 298 15.97 14.72 -30.81
N ALA A 299 16.96 15.42 -30.25
CA ALA A 299 16.94 15.99 -28.91
C ALA A 299 15.60 16.66 -28.56
N VAL A 300 14.97 16.17 -27.50
CA VAL A 300 13.96 16.91 -26.75
C VAL A 300 14.65 18.14 -26.14
N PRO A 301 14.10 19.36 -26.25
CA PRO A 301 14.75 20.54 -25.70
C PRO A 301 14.92 20.35 -24.18
N GLU A 302 16.10 20.68 -23.66
CA GLU A 302 16.31 20.79 -22.22
C GLU A 302 15.19 21.66 -21.61
N PRO A 303 14.61 21.26 -20.46
CA PRO A 303 13.70 22.13 -19.76
C PRO A 303 14.46 23.40 -19.39
N THR A 304 14.10 24.52 -20.02
CA THR A 304 14.64 25.83 -19.65
C THR A 304 14.39 26.05 -18.16
N ALA A 305 15.48 26.12 -17.42
CA ALA A 305 15.52 26.40 -16.00
C ALA A 305 15.00 27.80 -15.71
N THR A 306 13.67 27.96 -15.63
CA THR A 306 13.03 29.16 -15.07
C THR A 306 11.80 28.78 -14.26
N ALA A 307 12.03 28.06 -13.17
CA ALA A 307 11.20 28.15 -11.98
C ALA A 307 12.15 28.12 -10.78
N GLN A 308 12.57 29.30 -10.32
CA GLN A 308 13.17 29.46 -9.00
C GLN A 308 12.07 29.17 -7.96
N GLY A 309 11.75 27.90 -7.75
CA GLY A 309 11.08 27.45 -6.54
C GLY A 309 12.05 27.68 -5.39
N LYS A 310 11.63 28.46 -4.38
CA LYS A 310 12.41 28.64 -3.16
C LYS A 310 12.76 27.26 -2.59
N ASP A 311 14.05 26.99 -2.42
CA ASP A 311 14.59 25.82 -1.73
C ASP A 311 14.25 25.91 -0.24
N THR A 312 13.01 25.58 0.13
CA THR A 312 12.55 25.54 1.52
C THR A 312 12.79 24.14 2.06
N ARG A 313 14.05 23.75 2.25
CA ARG A 313 14.40 22.59 3.06
C ARG A 313 14.04 22.90 4.52
N ASN A 314 13.22 22.05 5.12
CA ASN A 314 12.75 22.22 6.50
C ASN A 314 13.74 21.65 7.54
N VAL A 315 14.86 21.08 7.12
CA VAL A 315 15.83 20.43 7.99
C VAL A 315 17.20 21.09 7.82
N ASP A 316 17.74 21.58 8.92
CA ASP A 316 19.11 22.07 9.02
C ASP A 316 20.08 20.88 8.90
N ASP A 317 20.93 20.86 7.86
CA ASP A 317 21.88 19.78 7.60
C ASP A 317 22.82 19.52 8.80
N THR A 318 23.01 20.49 9.70
CA THR A 318 23.81 20.33 10.93
C THR A 318 23.14 19.46 11.99
N GLN A 319 21.83 19.22 11.88
CA GLN A 319 21.07 18.39 12.82
C GLN A 319 20.98 16.92 12.40
N LEU A 320 21.32 16.59 11.14
CA LEU A 320 21.26 15.23 10.58
C LEU A 320 22.41 14.36 11.09
N ASN A 321 22.15 13.07 11.34
CA ASN A 321 23.19 12.15 11.82
C ASN A 321 24.30 11.94 10.77
N PRO A 322 25.58 12.32 11.03
CA PRO A 322 26.66 12.21 10.05
C PRO A 322 27.05 10.78 9.68
N ASP A 323 26.77 9.80 10.54
CA ASP A 323 27.14 8.38 10.34
C ASP A 323 26.31 7.67 9.26
N VAL A 324 25.25 8.34 8.78
CA VAL A 324 24.36 7.89 7.72
C VAL A 324 24.90 8.20 6.32
N LYS A 325 25.95 9.03 6.22
CA LYS A 325 26.54 9.36 4.91
C LYS A 325 27.12 8.11 4.23
N LEU A 326 26.79 7.97 2.95
CA LEU A 326 27.26 6.93 2.06
C LEU A 326 28.73 7.12 1.70
N LYS A 327 29.43 6.01 1.50
CA LYS A 327 30.84 5.92 1.11
C LYS A 327 31.03 4.76 0.13
N ALA A 328 32.02 4.91 -0.74
CA ALA A 328 32.47 3.81 -1.60
C ALA A 328 32.84 2.58 -0.76
N GLY A 329 32.40 1.40 -1.22
CA GLY A 329 32.57 0.14 -0.52
C GLY A 329 31.52 -0.17 0.56
N ASP A 330 30.54 0.70 0.78
CA ASP A 330 29.39 0.39 1.63
C ASP A 330 28.65 -0.87 1.15
N ARG A 331 27.99 -1.55 2.08
CA ARG A 331 27.22 -2.77 1.80
C ARG A 331 25.72 -2.54 1.93
N TYR A 332 24.94 -3.05 1.00
CA TYR A 332 23.48 -3.07 1.05
C TYR A 332 22.98 -4.51 1.12
N LEU A 333 21.87 -4.72 1.83
CA LEU A 333 21.09 -5.95 1.77
C LEU A 333 19.88 -5.75 0.86
N MET A 334 19.59 -6.74 0.03
CA MET A 334 18.41 -6.76 -0.83
C MET A 334 17.62 -8.04 -0.58
N LEU A 335 16.38 -7.92 -0.10
CA LEU A 335 15.46 -9.03 0.07
C LEU A 335 14.70 -9.29 -1.23
N VAL A 336 14.93 -10.46 -1.81
CA VAL A 336 14.33 -10.92 -3.07
C VAL A 336 13.33 -12.02 -2.78
N ASP A 337 12.08 -11.81 -3.20
CA ASP A 337 11.01 -12.80 -3.10
C ASP A 337 10.76 -13.42 -4.48
N ILE A 338 11.10 -14.70 -4.64
CA ILE A 338 11.00 -15.38 -5.94
C ILE A 338 9.56 -15.57 -6.42
N GLU A 339 8.58 -15.54 -5.51
CA GLU A 339 7.16 -15.66 -5.88
C GLU A 339 6.62 -14.36 -6.51
N GLN A 340 7.43 -13.31 -6.57
CA GLN A 340 7.09 -12.04 -7.21
C GLN A 340 8.10 -11.68 -8.31
N PRO A 341 8.22 -12.47 -9.39
CA PRO A 341 9.29 -12.32 -10.37
C PRO A 341 9.32 -10.92 -11.04
N ASN A 342 8.15 -10.34 -11.33
CA ASN A 342 8.05 -8.99 -11.92
C ASN A 342 8.57 -7.90 -10.99
N GLN A 343 8.34 -8.03 -9.68
CA GLN A 343 8.81 -7.08 -8.68
C GLN A 343 10.30 -7.30 -8.37
N THR A 344 10.74 -8.57 -8.40
CA THR A 344 12.14 -8.96 -8.21
C THR A 344 13.06 -8.35 -9.27
N GLY A 345 12.71 -8.44 -10.56
CA GLY A 345 13.50 -7.82 -11.63
C GLY A 345 13.61 -6.29 -11.47
N ALA A 346 12.49 -5.63 -11.17
CA ALA A 346 12.44 -4.19 -10.94
C ALA A 346 13.31 -3.76 -9.73
N LEU A 347 13.29 -4.55 -8.65
CA LEU A 347 14.06 -4.28 -7.44
C LEU A 347 15.56 -4.40 -7.74
N ILE A 348 15.97 -5.52 -8.36
CA ILE A 348 17.37 -5.78 -8.72
C ILE A 348 17.91 -4.64 -9.59
N GLY A 349 17.16 -4.22 -10.62
CA GLY A 349 17.58 -3.10 -11.48
C GLY A 349 17.69 -1.78 -10.74
N THR A 350 16.69 -1.44 -9.92
CA THR A 350 16.67 -0.18 -9.15
C THR A 350 17.82 -0.10 -8.15
N ILE A 351 18.05 -1.17 -7.39
CA ILE A 351 19.09 -1.21 -6.35
C ILE A 351 20.48 -1.34 -6.98
N GLY A 352 20.62 -2.03 -8.10
CA GLY A 352 21.86 -2.07 -8.87
C GLY A 352 22.30 -0.67 -9.29
N GLN A 353 21.42 0.10 -9.92
CA GLN A 353 21.72 1.48 -10.33
C GLN A 353 22.08 2.38 -9.14
N LEU A 354 21.37 2.24 -8.02
CA LEU A 354 21.66 2.98 -6.80
C LEU A 354 23.05 2.65 -6.25
N ALA A 355 23.40 1.35 -6.20
CA ALA A 355 24.68 0.88 -5.70
C ALA A 355 25.86 1.31 -6.59
N ASP A 356 25.69 1.24 -7.91
CA ASP A 356 26.71 1.68 -8.88
C ASP A 356 27.00 3.17 -8.74
N GLY A 357 25.98 3.98 -8.46
CA GLY A 357 26.11 5.43 -8.27
C GLY A 357 27.03 5.86 -7.11
N VAL A 358 27.31 4.96 -6.15
CA VAL A 358 28.17 5.23 -4.98
C VAL A 358 29.21 4.13 -4.73
N ASP A 359 29.48 3.27 -5.71
CA ASP A 359 30.45 2.17 -5.62
C ASP A 359 30.19 1.24 -4.41
N ALA A 360 28.93 0.90 -4.17
CA ALA A 360 28.49 0.00 -3.10
C ALA A 360 28.39 -1.47 -3.55
N TYR A 361 28.43 -2.39 -2.60
CA TYR A 361 28.21 -3.83 -2.82
C TYR A 361 26.82 -4.24 -2.35
N VAL A 362 26.20 -5.20 -3.03
CA VAL A 362 24.87 -5.71 -2.66
C VAL A 362 24.99 -7.18 -2.24
N ASP A 363 24.39 -7.55 -1.11
CA ASP A 363 24.14 -8.94 -0.73
C ASP A 363 22.65 -9.25 -0.88
N ALA A 364 22.32 -10.31 -1.60
CA ALA A 364 20.95 -10.71 -1.87
C ALA A 364 20.49 -11.79 -0.89
N ILE A 365 19.43 -11.51 -0.14
CA ILE A 365 18.70 -12.50 0.66
C ILE A 365 17.52 -12.98 -0.19
N VAL A 366 17.56 -14.22 -0.61
CA VAL A 366 16.54 -14.85 -1.45
C VAL A 366 15.58 -15.65 -0.57
N VAL A 367 14.30 -15.29 -0.61
CA VAL A 367 13.22 -16.06 0.00
C VAL A 367 12.63 -17.00 -1.04
N GLY A 368 12.68 -18.29 -0.76
CA GLY A 368 12.36 -19.38 -1.67
C GLY A 368 13.62 -19.99 -2.30
N ARG A 369 13.42 -20.97 -3.18
CA ARG A 369 14.50 -21.66 -3.89
C ARG A 369 14.91 -20.89 -5.13
N SER A 370 16.16 -20.44 -5.19
CA SER A 370 16.70 -19.77 -6.39
C SER A 370 16.62 -20.66 -7.63
N ASP A 371 16.33 -20.07 -8.78
CA ASP A 371 16.42 -20.70 -10.10
C ASP A 371 17.51 -20.04 -10.96
N ASP A 372 17.73 -20.59 -12.16
CA ASP A 372 18.76 -20.12 -13.09
C ASP A 372 18.48 -18.69 -13.57
N ASP A 373 17.21 -18.30 -13.66
CA ASP A 373 16.82 -16.98 -14.16
C ASP A 373 17.09 -15.90 -13.12
N LEU A 374 16.79 -16.16 -11.84
CA LEU A 374 17.21 -15.29 -10.76
C LEU A 374 18.73 -15.14 -10.68
N ASN A 375 19.47 -16.25 -10.84
CA ASN A 375 20.93 -16.21 -10.84
C ASN A 375 21.49 -15.34 -11.97
N LYS A 376 20.89 -15.37 -13.17
CA LYS A 376 21.26 -14.47 -14.27
C LYS A 376 20.93 -13.01 -13.94
N LEU A 377 19.76 -12.73 -13.37
CA LEU A 377 19.39 -11.36 -12.98
C LEU A 377 20.36 -10.77 -11.95
N LEU A 378 20.76 -11.57 -10.96
CA LEU A 378 21.70 -11.14 -9.93
C LEU A 378 23.12 -10.87 -10.47
N GLN A 379 23.54 -11.49 -11.58
CA GLN A 379 24.83 -11.21 -12.21
C GLN A 379 24.95 -9.79 -12.78
N ASN A 380 23.82 -9.14 -13.05
CA ASN A 380 23.77 -7.77 -13.57
C ASN A 380 23.96 -6.71 -12.46
N VAL A 381 24.12 -7.13 -11.21
CA VAL A 381 24.39 -6.27 -10.06
C VAL A 381 25.68 -6.75 -9.40
N ARG A 382 26.40 -5.84 -8.73
CA ARG A 382 27.59 -6.18 -7.94
C ARG A 382 27.23 -6.96 -6.68
N VAL A 383 26.79 -8.21 -6.86
CA VAL A 383 26.37 -9.09 -5.79
C VAL A 383 27.58 -9.77 -5.15
N CYS A 384 27.75 -9.59 -3.85
CA CYS A 384 28.81 -10.23 -3.09
C CYS A 384 28.42 -11.65 -2.62
N ARG A 385 27.16 -11.85 -2.18
CA ARG A 385 26.61 -13.13 -1.72
C ARG A 385 25.13 -13.26 -2.07
N SER A 386 24.72 -14.50 -2.34
CA SER A 386 23.31 -14.92 -2.38
C SER A 386 23.05 -15.84 -1.19
N ILE A 387 22.06 -15.50 -0.38
CA ILE A 387 21.79 -16.12 0.93
C ILE A 387 20.33 -16.59 0.92
N GLN A 388 20.07 -17.87 1.17
CA GLN A 388 18.74 -18.44 0.93
C GLN A 388 18.01 -18.80 2.22
N THR A 389 16.71 -18.50 2.25
CA THR A 389 15.75 -19.05 3.21
C THR A 389 14.53 -19.59 2.48
N ILE A 390 14.02 -20.75 2.86
CA ILE A 390 12.83 -21.36 2.25
C ILE A 390 11.54 -21.06 3.02
N ASP A 391 11.65 -20.64 4.28
CA ASP A 391 10.49 -20.28 5.09
C ASP A 391 10.00 -18.89 4.67
N ARG A 392 8.69 -18.79 4.44
CA ARG A 392 8.00 -17.55 4.06
C ARG A 392 7.26 -16.94 5.24
N ASN A 393 7.37 -17.51 6.44
CA ASN A 393 6.87 -16.90 7.65
C ASN A 393 7.65 -15.60 7.93
N PRO A 394 6.98 -14.44 8.04
CA PRO A 394 7.66 -13.18 8.23
C PRO A 394 8.53 -13.10 9.49
N ARG A 395 8.17 -13.82 10.57
CA ARG A 395 9.00 -13.90 11.79
C ARG A 395 10.31 -14.63 11.49
N THR A 396 10.26 -15.83 10.91
CA THR A 396 11.46 -16.59 10.54
C THR A 396 12.35 -15.80 9.58
N VAL A 397 11.75 -15.17 8.56
CA VAL A 397 12.48 -14.30 7.61
C VAL A 397 13.14 -13.12 8.35
N SER A 398 12.46 -12.52 9.33
CA SER A 398 13.05 -11.43 10.13
C SER A 398 14.24 -11.88 10.97
N GLU A 399 14.22 -13.08 11.55
CA GLU A 399 15.33 -13.65 12.32
C GLU A 399 16.55 -13.89 11.42
N PHE A 400 16.29 -14.43 10.22
CA PHE A 400 17.32 -14.64 9.21
C PHE A 400 17.97 -13.33 8.76
N ILE A 401 17.15 -12.32 8.40
CA ILE A 401 17.64 -11.00 8.02
C ILE A 401 18.42 -10.36 9.17
N SER A 402 17.95 -10.47 10.42
CA SER A 402 18.68 -9.91 11.55
C SER A 402 20.04 -10.55 11.75
N THR A 403 20.17 -11.85 11.54
CA THR A 403 21.47 -12.54 11.58
C THR A 403 22.42 -11.96 10.53
N GLU A 404 21.94 -11.72 9.31
CA GLU A 404 22.75 -11.09 8.27
C GLU A 404 23.06 -9.63 8.57
N VAL A 405 22.13 -8.87 9.16
CA VAL A 405 22.41 -7.51 9.62
C VAL A 405 23.56 -7.50 10.62
N ASP A 406 23.56 -8.41 11.60
CA ASP A 406 24.60 -8.48 12.62
C ASP A 406 25.97 -8.81 12.01
N LEU A 407 26.01 -9.75 11.06
CA LEU A 407 27.24 -10.17 10.39
C LEU A 407 27.78 -9.12 9.43
N GLN A 408 26.90 -8.37 8.75
CA GLN A 408 27.28 -7.55 7.60
C GLN A 408 27.31 -6.06 7.87
N GLN A 409 26.57 -5.60 8.89
CA GLN A 409 26.41 -4.18 9.23
C GLN A 409 26.07 -3.33 7.98
N PRO A 410 25.00 -3.68 7.24
CA PRO A 410 24.69 -3.00 5.98
C PRO A 410 24.28 -1.54 6.22
N LYS A 411 24.56 -0.66 5.27
CA LYS A 411 24.09 0.72 5.28
C LYS A 411 22.62 0.87 4.90
N ALA A 412 22.12 -0.05 4.08
CA ALA A 412 20.72 -0.05 3.73
C ALA A 412 20.19 -1.47 3.49
N ILE A 413 18.90 -1.64 3.73
CA ILE A 413 18.14 -2.85 3.43
C ILE A 413 16.98 -2.47 2.51
N PHE A 414 16.86 -3.16 1.38
CA PHE A 414 15.85 -2.91 0.37
C PHE A 414 15.00 -4.15 0.12
N ALA A 415 13.72 -3.95 -0.15
CA ALA A 415 12.82 -5.00 -0.64
C ALA A 415 11.76 -4.40 -1.55
N ALA A 416 11.16 -5.21 -2.42
CA ALA A 416 9.89 -4.85 -3.03
C ALA A 416 8.79 -4.78 -1.95
N SER A 417 7.85 -3.85 -2.11
CA SER A 417 6.74 -3.67 -1.17
C SER A 417 5.78 -4.85 -1.25
N SER A 418 5.88 -5.75 -0.27
CA SER A 418 4.98 -6.88 -0.09
C SER A 418 4.59 -7.02 1.38
N VAL A 419 3.58 -7.85 1.67
CA VAL A 419 3.20 -8.13 3.08
C VAL A 419 4.37 -8.76 3.82
N LEU A 420 4.96 -9.81 3.25
CA LEU A 420 6.12 -10.52 3.79
C LEU A 420 7.27 -9.56 4.09
N ALA A 421 7.71 -8.80 3.09
CA ALA A 421 8.85 -7.90 3.22
C ALA A 421 8.58 -6.79 4.23
N THR A 422 7.39 -6.19 4.17
CA THR A 422 7.01 -5.09 5.09
C THR A 422 6.97 -5.58 6.53
N GLU A 423 6.39 -6.76 6.79
CA GLU A 423 6.37 -7.32 8.14
C GLU A 423 7.77 -7.70 8.62
N ALA A 424 8.51 -8.50 7.83
CA ALA A 424 9.81 -9.00 8.24
C ALA A 424 10.78 -7.84 8.52
N LEU A 425 10.82 -6.83 7.65
CA LEU A 425 11.67 -5.66 7.82
C LEU A 425 11.20 -4.72 8.93
N ALA A 426 9.90 -4.65 9.23
CA ALA A 426 9.39 -3.92 10.37
C ALA A 426 9.86 -4.55 11.69
N ARG A 427 9.89 -5.88 11.79
CA ARG A 427 10.47 -6.61 12.92
C ARG A 427 11.97 -6.38 13.05
N VAL A 428 12.72 -6.51 11.95
CA VAL A 428 14.17 -6.19 11.90
C VAL A 428 14.43 -4.76 12.39
N SER A 429 13.61 -3.81 11.95
CA SER A 429 13.71 -2.40 12.34
C SER A 429 13.43 -2.18 13.83
N ALA A 430 12.44 -2.86 14.40
CA ALA A 430 12.17 -2.82 15.83
C ALA A 430 13.33 -3.40 16.66
N ARG A 431 13.86 -4.56 16.23
CA ARG A 431 14.94 -5.27 16.91
C ARG A 431 16.24 -4.48 16.94
N HIS A 432 16.61 -3.88 15.81
CA HIS A 432 17.89 -3.20 15.64
C HIS A 432 17.84 -1.68 15.81
N GLY A 433 16.65 -1.09 15.94
CA GLY A 433 16.50 0.36 16.05
C GLY A 433 16.76 1.08 14.74
N PHE A 434 16.22 0.58 13.64
CA PHE A 434 16.38 1.18 12.32
C PHE A 434 15.15 2.00 11.90
N GLY A 435 15.42 3.12 11.24
CA GLY A 435 14.42 3.91 10.53
C GLY A 435 13.98 3.18 9.27
N MET A 436 12.67 3.08 9.09
CA MET A 436 12.05 2.36 7.99
C MET A 436 11.08 3.24 7.19
N VAL A 437 11.31 3.32 5.88
CA VAL A 437 10.36 3.92 4.94
C VAL A 437 9.66 2.80 4.18
N ALA A 438 8.45 2.48 4.62
CA ALA A 438 7.63 1.49 3.93
C ALA A 438 6.89 2.10 2.75
N ASP A 439 6.77 1.29 1.69
CA ASP A 439 5.98 1.58 0.49
C ASP A 439 6.39 2.91 -0.15
N ALA A 440 7.70 3.09 -0.25
CA ALA A 440 8.31 4.19 -0.97
C ALA A 440 8.13 3.96 -2.47
N ILE A 441 7.81 5.02 -3.19
CA ILE A 441 7.64 5.03 -4.65
C ILE A 441 8.97 5.15 -5.41
N GLY A 442 10.07 5.29 -4.67
CA GLY A 442 11.40 5.46 -5.20
C GLY A 442 12.39 5.77 -4.08
N VAL A 443 13.67 5.63 -4.41
CA VAL A 443 14.80 6.02 -3.56
C VAL A 443 15.80 6.79 -4.41
N GLU A 444 16.39 7.82 -3.82
CA GLU A 444 17.39 8.66 -4.48
C GLU A 444 18.58 8.88 -3.55
N ILE A 445 19.73 9.23 -4.12
CA ILE A 445 20.90 9.68 -3.35
C ILE A 445 20.95 11.20 -3.43
N VAL A 446 20.79 11.86 -2.28
CA VAL A 446 20.87 13.31 -2.16
C VAL A 446 21.92 13.63 -1.10
N LYS A 447 23.00 14.32 -1.51
CA LYS A 447 24.13 14.68 -0.63
C LYS A 447 24.68 13.49 0.17
N ASP A 448 24.98 12.40 -0.55
CA ASP A 448 25.52 11.16 0.03
C ASP A 448 24.57 10.51 1.06
N ARG A 449 23.25 10.67 0.92
CA ARG A 449 22.26 10.00 1.77
C ARG A 449 21.18 9.38 0.92
N ILE A 450 20.67 8.23 1.34
CA ILE A 450 19.51 7.61 0.70
C ILE A 450 18.26 8.32 1.21
N VAL A 451 17.46 8.80 0.28
CA VAL A 451 16.18 9.46 0.52
C VAL A 451 15.07 8.55 -0.02
N GLY A 452 14.11 8.21 0.84
CA GLY A 452 12.89 7.53 0.43
C GLY A 452 11.85 8.52 -0.05
N LEU A 453 11.28 8.30 -1.22
CA LEU A 453 10.20 9.13 -1.76
C LEU A 453 8.87 8.51 -1.36
N LYS A 454 7.99 9.28 -0.72
CA LYS A 454 6.64 8.82 -0.35
C LYS A 454 5.57 9.79 -0.84
N PRO A 455 4.45 9.32 -1.42
CA PRO A 455 3.35 10.20 -1.75
C PRO A 455 2.78 10.82 -0.48
N ALA A 456 2.51 12.13 -0.51
CA ALA A 456 1.87 12.87 0.57
C ALA A 456 0.67 13.66 0.04
N PHE A 457 -0.23 14.04 0.95
CA PHE A 457 -1.40 14.89 0.67
C PHE A 457 -2.25 14.41 -0.51
N GLY A 458 -2.63 13.13 -0.49
CA GLY A 458 -3.41 12.55 -1.58
C GLY A 458 -2.64 12.55 -2.90
N GLY A 459 -1.36 12.18 -2.90
CA GLY A 459 -0.59 11.92 -4.12
C GLY A 459 -0.19 13.12 -4.98
N THR A 460 -0.62 14.35 -4.64
CA THR A 460 -0.24 15.58 -5.35
C THR A 460 1.15 16.09 -4.97
N THR A 461 1.75 15.51 -3.94
CA THR A 461 3.09 15.87 -3.46
C THR A 461 3.89 14.62 -3.14
N VAL A 462 5.20 14.75 -3.16
CA VAL A 462 6.15 13.73 -2.75
C VAL A 462 6.90 14.27 -1.54
N ALA A 463 6.78 13.57 -0.42
CA ALA A 463 7.61 13.78 0.75
C ALA A 463 8.91 12.99 0.58
N GLU A 464 10.02 13.68 0.81
CA GLU A 464 11.33 13.08 0.98
C GLU A 464 11.50 12.67 2.45
N ILE A 465 11.79 11.39 2.67
CA ILE A 465 11.94 10.81 4.00
C ILE A 465 13.38 10.32 4.14
N LEU A 466 14.07 10.87 5.13
CA LEU A 466 15.40 10.45 5.55
C LEU A 466 15.28 9.46 6.70
N CYS A 467 16.20 8.49 6.75
CA CYS A 467 16.44 7.68 7.94
C CYS A 467 17.65 8.24 8.71
N GLU A 468 17.52 8.32 10.04
CA GLU A 468 18.56 8.84 10.94
C GLU A 468 19.39 7.74 11.61
N SER A 469 19.01 6.48 11.40
CA SER A 469 19.73 5.30 11.90
C SER A 469 20.92 4.94 10.99
N PRO A 470 21.98 4.31 11.54
CA PRO A 470 23.16 3.89 10.75
C PRO A 470 22.84 2.97 9.57
N THR A 471 21.79 2.15 9.72
CA THR A 471 21.20 1.33 8.65
C THR A 471 19.81 1.86 8.33
N SER A 472 19.53 2.07 7.05
CA SER A 472 18.22 2.54 6.56
C SER A 472 17.43 1.40 5.93
N VAL A 473 16.12 1.33 6.17
CA VAL A 473 15.27 0.25 5.65
C VAL A 473 14.22 0.81 4.70
N PHE A 474 14.09 0.24 3.51
CA PHE A 474 13.14 0.67 2.49
C PHE A 474 12.37 -0.50 1.90
N THR A 475 11.04 -0.38 1.83
CA THR A 475 10.25 -1.21 0.92
C THR A 475 9.76 -0.36 -0.25
N LEU A 476 9.93 -0.85 -1.47
CA LEU A 476 9.73 -0.08 -2.69
C LEU A 476 8.49 -0.56 -3.45
N ARG A 477 7.57 0.35 -3.75
CA ARG A 477 6.47 0.13 -4.67
C ARG A 477 7.01 0.25 -6.10
N LEU A 478 7.32 -0.89 -6.70
CA LEU A 478 7.94 -0.94 -8.02
C LEU A 478 6.88 -1.20 -9.09
N ALA A 479 6.96 -0.44 -10.18
CA ALA A 479 6.25 -0.80 -11.39
C ALA A 479 6.90 -2.07 -11.98
N PRO A 480 6.13 -2.97 -12.60
CA PRO A 480 6.71 -4.02 -13.43
C PRO A 480 7.61 -3.38 -14.49
N THR A 481 8.81 -3.93 -14.68
CA THR A 481 9.81 -3.39 -15.60
C THR A 481 9.31 -3.37 -17.04
N SER A 482 9.17 -2.16 -17.62
CA SER A 482 9.34 -1.92 -19.05
C SER A 482 10.35 -0.81 -19.38
N ARG A 483 11.09 -0.28 -18.39
CA ARG A 483 12.16 0.72 -18.61
C ARG A 483 13.40 0.46 -17.76
N LEU A 484 14.31 -0.37 -18.26
CA LEU A 484 15.74 -0.14 -18.03
C LEU A 484 16.21 0.83 -19.11
N SER A 485 16.62 2.03 -18.71
CA SER A 485 17.47 2.89 -19.54
C SER A 485 18.76 2.13 -19.83
N LYS A 486 19.01 1.84 -21.12
CA LYS A 486 20.24 1.21 -21.62
C LYS A 486 21.48 1.96 -21.14
N VAL A 487 22.42 1.26 -20.50
CA VAL A 487 23.86 1.43 -20.78
C VAL A 487 24.53 0.04 -20.67
N GLY A 488 25.20 -0.39 -21.74
CA GLY A 488 26.04 -1.60 -21.78
C GLY A 488 25.41 -2.78 -22.52
N GLU A 489 26.01 -3.17 -23.65
CA GLU A 489 25.59 -4.26 -24.52
C GLU A 489 25.72 -5.63 -23.84
N GLY A 490 24.70 -6.49 -24.04
CA GLY A 490 24.69 -7.89 -23.62
C GLY A 490 23.28 -8.44 -23.48
N ILE A 491 22.63 -8.80 -24.61
CA ILE A 491 21.26 -9.32 -24.64
C ILE A 491 21.24 -10.80 -24.23
N ALA A 492 20.42 -11.15 -23.24
CA ALA A 492 19.80 -12.46 -23.14
C ALA A 492 18.31 -12.29 -22.81
N ASP A 493 17.49 -12.89 -23.68
CA ASP A 493 16.04 -12.81 -23.78
C ASP A 493 15.34 -13.61 -22.66
N PRO A 494 14.49 -13.01 -21.80
CA PRO A 494 13.70 -13.76 -20.83
C PRO A 494 12.44 -14.32 -21.51
N GLN A 495 12.47 -15.63 -21.79
CA GLN A 495 11.28 -16.34 -22.25
C GLN A 495 10.14 -16.27 -21.23
N GLN A 496 8.97 -15.90 -21.75
CA GLN A 496 7.72 -15.65 -21.05
C GLN A 496 7.25 -16.85 -20.20
N SER A 497 6.99 -16.58 -18.93
CA SER A 497 6.12 -17.40 -18.09
C SER A 497 4.84 -16.61 -17.82
N GLN A 498 3.82 -16.77 -18.66
CA GLN A 498 2.47 -16.26 -18.38
C GLN A 498 1.74 -17.22 -17.42
N SER A 499 1.86 -16.97 -16.12
CA SER A 499 0.84 -17.40 -15.16
C SER A 499 -0.07 -16.20 -14.89
N GLY A 500 -1.35 -16.32 -15.27
CA GLY A 500 -2.30 -15.22 -15.25
C GLY A 500 -2.52 -14.68 -13.83
N ALA A 501 -1.99 -13.48 -13.56
CA ALA A 501 -2.33 -12.73 -12.37
C ALA A 501 -3.85 -12.43 -12.35
N SER A 502 -4.48 -12.49 -11.18
CA SER A 502 -5.89 -12.15 -11.02
C SER A 502 -6.06 -11.06 -9.95
N GLY A 503 -7.18 -10.34 -10.00
CA GLY A 503 -7.51 -9.31 -9.01
C GLY A 503 -6.54 -8.12 -9.01
N LEU A 504 -6.09 -7.71 -7.81
CA LEU A 504 -5.24 -6.52 -7.61
C LEU A 504 -3.86 -6.65 -8.26
N ALA A 505 -3.29 -7.86 -8.27
CA ALA A 505 -1.98 -8.12 -8.87
C ALA A 505 -1.98 -7.83 -10.37
N ALA A 506 -3.04 -8.26 -11.08
CA ALA A 506 -3.22 -7.96 -12.51
C ALA A 506 -3.30 -6.45 -12.77
N LEU A 507 -4.03 -5.73 -11.93
CA LEU A 507 -4.19 -4.28 -12.06
C LEU A 507 -2.88 -3.51 -11.78
N HIS A 508 -2.10 -3.93 -10.78
CA HIS A 508 -0.77 -3.34 -10.52
C HIS A 508 0.22 -3.63 -11.64
N SER A 509 0.09 -4.78 -12.31
CA SER A 509 0.96 -5.14 -13.43
C SER A 509 0.52 -4.59 -14.79
N ALA A 510 -0.64 -3.95 -14.86
CA ALA A 510 -1.23 -3.54 -16.12
C ALA A 510 -0.51 -2.34 -16.74
N GLU A 511 -0.03 -2.53 -17.97
CA GLU A 511 0.56 -1.47 -18.79
C GLU A 511 -0.50 -0.46 -19.28
N VAL A 512 -1.70 -0.96 -19.58
CA VAL A 512 -2.86 -0.16 -19.97
C VAL A 512 -4.04 -0.49 -19.06
N VAL A 513 -4.73 0.55 -18.58
CA VAL A 513 -5.89 0.41 -17.70
C VAL A 513 -7.09 1.16 -18.27
N ILE A 514 -8.25 0.50 -18.31
CA ILE A 514 -9.54 1.11 -18.64
C ILE A 514 -10.29 1.38 -17.35
N GLY A 515 -10.39 2.66 -17.01
CA GLY A 515 -11.15 3.17 -15.89
C GLY A 515 -12.62 3.42 -16.23
N VAL A 516 -13.53 2.79 -15.50
CA VAL A 516 -14.97 3.03 -15.63
C VAL A 516 -15.53 3.82 -14.45
N GLY A 517 -16.28 4.87 -14.80
CA GLY A 517 -17.05 5.67 -13.85
C GLY A 517 -18.54 5.38 -13.91
N MET A 518 -19.30 6.12 -13.11
CA MET A 518 -20.77 5.99 -13.07
C MET A 518 -21.47 6.38 -14.38
N GLY A 519 -20.76 7.06 -15.30
CA GLY A 519 -21.28 7.35 -16.63
C GLY A 519 -21.37 6.13 -17.55
N VAL A 520 -20.78 4.99 -17.16
CA VAL A 520 -20.89 3.72 -17.88
C VAL A 520 -21.90 2.82 -17.17
N ALA A 521 -22.98 2.47 -17.86
CA ALA A 521 -23.97 1.53 -17.34
C ALA A 521 -23.42 0.10 -17.37
N LEU A 522 -23.82 -0.77 -16.43
CA LEU A 522 -23.35 -2.16 -16.36
C LEU A 522 -23.62 -2.93 -17.67
N ALA A 523 -24.75 -2.65 -18.32
CA ALA A 523 -25.13 -3.25 -19.61
C ALA A 523 -24.20 -2.84 -20.78
N ASP A 524 -23.42 -1.78 -20.63
CA ASP A 524 -22.51 -1.29 -21.67
C ASP A 524 -21.07 -1.81 -21.52
N TYR A 525 -20.78 -2.66 -20.53
CA TYR A 525 -19.43 -3.20 -20.31
C TYR A 525 -18.93 -4.03 -21.50
N GLU A 526 -19.82 -4.80 -22.14
CA GLU A 526 -19.48 -5.55 -23.36
C GLU A 526 -18.99 -4.65 -24.50
N ARG A 527 -19.40 -3.37 -24.52
CA ARG A 527 -18.95 -2.40 -25.53
C ARG A 527 -17.52 -1.91 -25.31
N LEU A 528 -16.99 -2.06 -24.09
CA LEU A 528 -15.61 -1.72 -23.77
C LEU A 528 -14.64 -2.85 -24.08
N GLU A 529 -15.17 -4.07 -24.25
CA GLU A 529 -14.38 -5.28 -24.45
C GLU A 529 -13.49 -5.25 -25.71
N PRO A 530 -13.91 -4.69 -26.86
CA PRO A 530 -13.01 -4.51 -28.00
C PRO A 530 -11.78 -3.65 -27.66
N LEU A 531 -11.97 -2.50 -27.00
CA LEU A 531 -10.86 -1.65 -26.56
C LEU A 531 -9.94 -2.40 -25.58
N ARG A 532 -10.53 -3.14 -24.64
CA ARG A 532 -9.79 -3.95 -23.67
C ARG A 532 -8.91 -4.97 -24.36
N LYS A 533 -9.44 -5.70 -25.34
CA LYS A 533 -8.73 -6.73 -26.09
C LYS A 533 -7.59 -6.15 -26.91
N VAL A 534 -7.86 -5.08 -27.65
CA VAL A 534 -6.87 -4.43 -28.54
C VAL A 534 -5.68 -3.87 -27.76
N LEU A 535 -5.93 -3.32 -26.58
CA LEU A 535 -4.87 -2.76 -25.74
C LEU A 535 -4.31 -3.74 -24.71
N GLN A 536 -4.84 -4.97 -24.65
CA GLN A 536 -4.54 -5.95 -23.59
C GLN A 536 -4.69 -5.34 -22.18
N ALA A 537 -5.72 -4.52 -22.01
CA ALA A 537 -5.89 -3.69 -20.82
C ALA A 537 -6.61 -4.42 -19.68
N GLU A 538 -6.37 -3.94 -18.46
CA GLU A 538 -7.13 -4.32 -17.27
C GLU A 538 -8.20 -3.28 -16.91
N TYR A 539 -9.28 -3.71 -16.25
CA TYR A 539 -10.31 -2.78 -15.76
C TYR A 539 -9.96 -2.20 -14.39
N ALA A 540 -10.28 -0.91 -14.23
CA ALA A 540 -10.33 -0.21 -12.96
C ALA A 540 -11.65 0.56 -12.82
N ALA A 541 -12.01 0.93 -11.60
CA ALA A 541 -13.26 1.60 -11.30
C ALA A 541 -13.13 2.74 -10.29
N THR A 542 -14.06 3.68 -10.37
CA THR A 542 -14.30 4.64 -9.27
C THR A 542 -14.94 3.91 -8.08
N ARG A 543 -14.77 4.44 -6.85
CA ARG A 543 -15.41 3.90 -5.64
C ARG A 543 -16.94 3.71 -5.76
N LYS A 544 -17.64 4.60 -6.47
CA LYS A 544 -19.09 4.47 -6.66
C LYS A 544 -19.49 3.25 -7.48
N VAL A 545 -18.63 2.83 -8.41
CA VAL A 545 -18.85 1.66 -9.27
C VAL A 545 -18.62 0.38 -8.45
N THR A 546 -17.56 0.34 -7.63
CA THR A 546 -17.26 -0.81 -6.76
C THR A 546 -18.23 -0.94 -5.59
N ASP A 547 -18.68 0.17 -4.99
CA ASP A 547 -19.70 0.17 -3.93
C ASP A 547 -21.06 -0.36 -4.42
N ARG A 548 -21.32 -0.33 -5.74
CA ARG A 548 -22.51 -0.93 -6.37
C ARG A 548 -22.29 -2.38 -6.83
N GLY A 549 -21.10 -2.92 -6.64
CA GLY A 549 -20.75 -4.28 -7.06
C GLY A 549 -20.62 -4.48 -8.57
N HIS A 550 -20.51 -3.39 -9.37
CA HIS A 550 -20.31 -3.51 -10.81
C HIS A 550 -18.92 -4.02 -11.18
N LEU A 551 -17.92 -3.70 -10.34
CA LEU A 551 -16.57 -4.27 -10.38
C LEU A 551 -16.11 -4.55 -8.95
N ASP A 552 -15.15 -5.46 -8.82
CA ASP A 552 -14.52 -5.80 -7.55
C ASP A 552 -13.90 -4.54 -6.89
N ARG A 553 -13.98 -4.44 -5.56
CA ARG A 553 -13.32 -3.38 -4.79
C ARG A 553 -11.81 -3.35 -4.98
N LEU A 554 -11.18 -4.49 -5.28
CA LEU A 554 -9.76 -4.56 -5.64
C LEU A 554 -9.42 -3.78 -6.92
N ARG A 555 -10.43 -3.45 -7.74
CA ARG A 555 -10.26 -2.62 -8.95
C ARG A 555 -10.49 -1.13 -8.69
N GLN A 556 -10.76 -0.73 -7.44
CA GLN A 556 -11.01 0.66 -7.09
C GLN A 556 -9.72 1.50 -7.22
N VAL A 557 -9.80 2.62 -7.93
CA VAL A 557 -8.70 3.60 -8.04
C VAL A 557 -9.02 4.86 -7.26
N GLY A 558 -8.00 5.41 -6.59
CA GLY A 558 -8.12 6.64 -5.84
C GLY A 558 -7.49 6.59 -4.45
N VAL A 559 -7.74 7.63 -3.65
CA VAL A 559 -7.19 7.81 -2.28
C VAL A 559 -7.47 6.60 -1.39
N THR A 560 -8.69 6.06 -1.46
CA THR A 560 -9.14 4.90 -0.67
C THR A 560 -9.00 3.57 -1.43
N GLY A 561 -8.31 3.58 -2.58
CA GLY A 561 -8.12 2.42 -3.43
C GLY A 561 -6.68 2.34 -3.88
N THR A 562 -6.49 1.92 -5.11
CA THR A 562 -5.19 1.69 -5.72
C THR A 562 -4.69 2.95 -6.44
N PHE A 563 -3.38 3.16 -6.38
CA PHE A 563 -2.68 4.11 -7.22
C PHE A 563 -2.08 3.37 -8.41
N LEU A 564 -2.32 3.88 -9.62
CA LEU A 564 -1.84 3.27 -10.85
C LEU A 564 -0.49 3.84 -11.27
N LEU A 565 0.34 2.95 -11.81
CA LEU A 565 1.62 3.26 -12.44
C LEU A 565 1.62 2.88 -13.94
N SER A 566 0.43 2.69 -14.52
CA SER A 566 0.27 2.25 -15.91
C SER A 566 0.77 3.31 -16.89
N ASN A 567 1.24 2.87 -18.06
CA ASN A 567 1.67 3.74 -19.15
C ASN A 567 0.48 4.53 -19.73
N LEU A 568 -0.69 3.90 -19.79
CA LEU A 568 -1.91 4.49 -20.34
C LEU A 568 -3.12 4.21 -19.44
N TYR A 569 -3.96 5.23 -19.27
CA TYR A 569 -5.26 5.11 -18.61
C TYR A 569 -6.38 5.74 -19.44
N PHE A 570 -7.41 4.96 -19.76
CA PHE A 570 -8.65 5.46 -20.35
C PHE A 570 -9.69 5.74 -19.27
N ALA A 571 -10.01 7.02 -19.03
CA ALA A 571 -11.06 7.46 -18.13
C ALA A 571 -12.40 7.57 -18.87
N ILE A 572 -13.22 6.51 -18.82
CA ILE A 572 -14.50 6.44 -19.54
C ILE A 572 -15.66 6.70 -18.57
N GLY A 573 -16.43 7.78 -18.81
CA GLY A 573 -17.58 8.14 -17.98
C GLY A 573 -17.22 8.49 -16.53
N ILE A 574 -15.98 8.97 -16.31
CA ILE A 574 -15.47 9.39 -15.01
C ILE A 574 -15.59 10.91 -14.88
N SER A 575 -16.16 11.39 -13.77
CA SER A 575 -16.30 12.84 -13.50
C SER A 575 -14.98 13.52 -13.14
N GLY A 576 -14.02 12.79 -12.58
CA GLY A 576 -12.71 13.34 -12.20
C GLY A 576 -12.67 13.99 -10.82
N LYS A 577 -13.51 13.52 -9.89
CA LYS A 577 -13.39 13.91 -8.48
C LYS A 577 -11.98 13.62 -7.97
N LEU A 578 -11.46 14.54 -7.14
CA LEU A 578 -10.12 14.47 -6.55
C LEU A 578 -9.79 13.09 -5.96
N ASN A 579 -10.73 12.53 -5.19
CA ASN A 579 -10.54 11.22 -4.57
C ASN A 579 -10.21 10.10 -5.56
N HIS A 580 -10.59 10.22 -6.84
CA HIS A 580 -10.24 9.29 -7.91
C HIS A 580 -8.97 9.72 -8.65
N THR A 581 -8.88 10.98 -9.07
CA THR A 581 -7.79 11.47 -9.93
C THR A 581 -6.42 11.43 -9.26
N ILE A 582 -6.39 11.49 -7.92
CA ILE A 582 -5.20 11.24 -7.12
C ILE A 582 -4.54 9.89 -7.45
N GLY A 583 -5.35 8.85 -7.63
CA GLY A 583 -4.88 7.51 -8.00
C GLY A 583 -4.29 7.44 -9.41
N LEU A 584 -4.48 8.49 -10.23
CA LEU A 584 -3.97 8.62 -11.61
C LEU A 584 -2.74 9.51 -11.70
N SER A 585 -2.31 10.15 -10.60
CA SER A 585 -1.22 11.14 -10.57
C SER A 585 0.08 10.69 -11.24
N ARG A 586 0.34 9.38 -11.28
CA ARG A 586 1.57 8.78 -11.82
C ARG A 586 1.38 8.01 -13.12
N VAL A 587 0.16 7.98 -13.66
CA VAL A 587 -0.09 7.38 -14.97
C VAL A 587 0.60 8.22 -16.04
N GLY A 588 1.32 7.55 -16.94
CA GLY A 588 2.09 8.18 -18.02
C GLY A 588 1.21 9.04 -18.93
N THR A 589 0.16 8.46 -19.50
CA THR A 589 -0.81 9.16 -20.35
C THR A 589 -2.24 8.89 -19.87
N VAL A 590 -3.03 9.95 -19.66
CA VAL A 590 -4.46 9.83 -19.33
C VAL A 590 -5.33 10.33 -20.47
N VAL A 591 -6.19 9.49 -21.00
CA VAL A 591 -7.20 9.82 -22.03
C VAL A 591 -8.57 9.83 -21.38
N ALA A 592 -9.30 10.95 -21.42
CA ALA A 592 -10.61 11.09 -20.82
C ALA A 592 -11.72 11.22 -21.87
N ILE A 593 -12.77 10.40 -21.74
CA ILE A 593 -13.97 10.44 -22.57
C ILE A 593 -15.17 10.70 -21.66
N ASN A 594 -15.76 11.88 -21.80
CA ASN A 594 -16.91 12.28 -21.00
C ASN A 594 -17.86 13.18 -21.83
N PRO A 595 -19.18 12.94 -21.86
CA PRO A 595 -20.11 13.80 -22.59
C PRO A 595 -20.26 15.19 -21.96
N ASP A 596 -19.95 15.37 -20.67
CA ASP A 596 -20.01 16.66 -20.00
C ASP A 596 -18.73 17.47 -20.29
N PRO A 597 -18.80 18.57 -21.07
CA PRO A 597 -17.64 19.40 -21.41
C PRO A 597 -16.98 20.07 -20.20
N SER A 598 -17.67 20.13 -19.06
CA SER A 598 -17.21 20.73 -17.80
C SER A 598 -16.67 19.73 -16.79
N ALA A 599 -16.60 18.44 -17.17
CA ALA A 599 -16.15 17.40 -16.25
C ALA A 599 -14.70 17.65 -15.74
N PRO A 600 -14.48 17.69 -14.41
CA PRO A 600 -13.15 17.89 -13.81
C PRO A 600 -12.04 16.92 -14.26
N ILE A 601 -12.42 15.77 -14.82
CA ILE A 601 -11.47 14.79 -15.34
C ILE A 601 -10.58 15.38 -16.45
N PHE A 602 -11.08 16.35 -17.22
CA PHE A 602 -10.32 16.94 -18.32
C PHE A 602 -9.08 17.71 -17.85
N GLU A 603 -9.15 18.38 -16.71
CA GLU A 603 -8.01 19.07 -16.09
C GLU A 603 -6.91 18.10 -15.65
N ASN A 604 -7.27 16.83 -15.45
CA ASN A 604 -6.42 15.74 -14.99
C ASN A 604 -6.08 14.74 -16.12
N SER A 605 -6.31 15.11 -17.38
CA SER A 605 -6.07 14.28 -18.55
C SER A 605 -5.11 14.90 -19.55
N ASP A 606 -4.30 14.08 -20.19
CA ASP A 606 -3.45 14.48 -21.31
C ASP A 606 -4.28 14.76 -22.56
N PHE A 607 -5.22 13.86 -22.86
CA PHE A 607 -6.12 13.97 -24.00
C PHE A 607 -7.58 13.92 -23.53
N SER A 608 -8.39 14.84 -24.02
CA SER A 608 -9.80 14.97 -23.66
C SER A 608 -10.70 14.85 -24.88
N ILE A 609 -11.74 14.02 -24.78
CA ILE A 609 -12.77 13.84 -25.81
C ILE A 609 -14.13 14.15 -25.16
N VAL A 610 -14.78 15.20 -25.65
CA VAL A 610 -16.15 15.54 -25.25
C VAL A 610 -17.12 14.82 -26.17
N ALA A 611 -17.45 13.57 -25.82
CA ALA A 611 -18.36 12.76 -26.60
C ALA A 611 -19.01 11.68 -25.73
N ASP A 612 -20.09 11.13 -26.25
CA ASP A 612 -20.58 9.84 -25.79
C ASP A 612 -19.59 8.74 -26.20
N TYR A 613 -19.11 7.96 -25.22
CA TYR A 613 -18.18 6.86 -25.49
C TYR A 613 -18.76 5.85 -26.47
N ARG A 614 -20.08 5.67 -26.50
CA ARG A 614 -20.78 4.74 -27.41
C ARG A 614 -20.62 5.13 -28.88
N VAL A 615 -20.38 6.43 -29.14
CA VAL A 615 -20.18 6.97 -30.49
C VAL A 615 -18.70 6.92 -30.89
N VAL A 616 -17.79 7.29 -29.97
CA VAL A 616 -16.38 7.47 -30.31
C VAL A 616 -15.51 6.22 -30.18
N LEU A 617 -15.82 5.32 -29.25
CA LEU A 617 -15.01 4.12 -29.01
C LEU A 617 -14.86 3.22 -30.25
N PRO A 618 -15.90 2.95 -31.06
CA PRO A 618 -15.75 2.07 -32.23
C PRO A 618 -14.68 2.56 -33.22
N ALA A 619 -14.60 3.88 -33.44
CA ALA A 619 -13.59 4.46 -34.33
C ALA A 619 -12.18 4.41 -33.71
N ILE A 620 -12.06 4.69 -32.40
CA ILE A 620 -10.79 4.58 -31.67
C ILE A 620 -10.25 3.15 -31.74
N VAL A 621 -11.11 2.15 -31.49
CA VAL A 621 -10.75 0.73 -31.56
C VAL A 621 -10.27 0.36 -32.96
N ALA A 622 -11.02 0.71 -34.02
CA ALA A 622 -10.64 0.41 -35.39
C ALA A 622 -9.30 1.06 -35.79
N SER A 623 -9.07 2.31 -35.34
CA SER A 623 -7.82 3.04 -35.60
C SER A 623 -6.63 2.39 -34.87
N LEU A 624 -6.79 2.02 -33.60
CA LEU A 624 -5.76 1.32 -32.82
C LEU A 624 -5.46 -0.07 -33.38
N GLU A 625 -6.48 -0.85 -33.75
CA GLU A 625 -6.30 -2.17 -34.39
C GLU A 625 -5.49 -2.04 -35.68
N THR A 626 -5.85 -1.08 -36.53
CA THR A 626 -5.14 -0.83 -37.80
C THR A 626 -3.68 -0.45 -37.53
N ALA A 627 -3.43 0.45 -36.58
CA ALA A 627 -2.08 0.93 -36.30
C ALA A 627 -1.20 -0.11 -35.59
N LEU A 628 -1.77 -0.94 -34.71
CA LEU A 628 -1.04 -1.99 -34.01
C LEU A 628 -0.75 -3.20 -34.93
N ASN A 629 -1.62 -3.47 -35.93
CA ASN A 629 -1.43 -4.55 -36.89
C ASN A 629 -0.52 -4.17 -38.09
N SER A 630 -0.53 -2.90 -38.51
CA SER A 630 0.25 -2.43 -39.68
C SER A 630 1.76 -2.28 -39.43
N GLN A 631 2.22 -2.46 -38.18
CA GLN A 631 3.64 -2.41 -37.80
C GLN A 631 4.19 -3.77 -37.31
N ALA A 632 3.50 -4.88 -37.62
CA ALA A 632 4.08 -6.21 -37.45
C ALA A 632 5.13 -6.48 -38.57
N PRO A 633 6.28 -7.12 -38.27
CA PRO A 633 7.21 -7.50 -39.33
C PRO A 633 6.52 -8.46 -40.32
N PRO A 634 6.82 -8.39 -41.63
CA PRO A 634 6.21 -9.29 -42.60
C PRO A 634 6.53 -10.75 -42.24
N SER A 635 5.51 -11.62 -42.28
CA SER A 635 5.69 -13.06 -42.04
C SER A 635 6.61 -13.68 -43.08
N GLU A 636 7.54 -14.55 -42.66
CA GLU A 636 8.52 -15.26 -43.50
C GLU A 636 7.92 -16.09 -44.67
N LEU A 637 6.59 -16.21 -44.76
CA LEU A 637 5.89 -16.98 -45.80
C LEU A 637 5.77 -16.28 -47.16
N ASP A 638 6.03 -14.97 -47.26
CA ASP A 638 5.92 -14.24 -48.55
C ASP A 638 7.21 -14.25 -49.40
N THR A 639 8.30 -14.84 -48.90
CA THR A 639 9.60 -14.86 -49.60
C THR A 639 9.82 -16.03 -50.58
N VAL A 640 8.84 -16.94 -50.75
CA VAL A 640 9.02 -18.16 -51.58
C VAL A 640 8.42 -18.05 -52.99
N SER A 641 7.80 -16.92 -53.38
CA SER A 641 7.22 -16.78 -54.73
C SER A 641 8.07 -15.99 -55.75
N LEU A 642 9.34 -15.70 -55.45
CA LEU A 642 10.26 -15.03 -56.39
C LEU A 642 11.70 -15.61 -56.30
N LEU A 643 11.83 -16.89 -56.63
CA LEU A 643 13.03 -17.53 -57.19
C LEU A 643 12.55 -18.48 -58.29
#